data_AF-A0A816DX41-F1
#
_entry.id   AF-A0A816DX41-F1
#
_cell.length_a   1.000
_cell.length_b   1.000
_cell.length_c   1.000
_cell.angle_alpha   90.00
_cell.angle_beta   90.00
_cell.angle_gamma   90.00
#
_symmetry.space_group_name_H-M   'P 1'
#
loop_
_entity.id
_entity.type
_entity.pdbx_description
1 polymer ?
#
loop_
_entity_poly.entity_id
_entity_poly.type
_entity_poly.pdbx_seq_one_letter_code
_entity_poly.pdbx_strand_id
1 'polypeptide(L)'
;MNQNKLIYIGTGVAIAIVLFVAGILIGRFAIPRPVPNLHADGITTSNIYSNDKQLAIRNQFLKYVSTEEIEATLRNSTRRTHLAGTDDDRNEAESIADRWRRHGLDVTIYPYDVLLSYPDSAQPNRVSVFDSDNSLLTQSTGSELVYDEDDRSLPFHNIVRPFLAYTPNGTIQSSRLYYINYCTSEDFQFIETQIDKNELKGSIVICRYGKIFRGNKISIAEKYGAIGVILYGDPSDAAAVHSSYPYSIDLPEMGQQRGSVLLLSGDPLTMHYPAKDYTYRTSTNNNRWLPKIVAQQIGYKEARDIFSHMTGKRVISNWTGSLDQVNYVYGGLLLNDRQVNSTISWYLTFLNRLRIIPGHIEPDRYVLVGGHFDAWNFGALDDGSGIAINHELVRVFGSLMRPNWKPRRSLMFCAWAAEEYGIIGSIEFIEEFAKILGTRVVSYLNMDVAVTGREVMLLDMSPLLYDFVIDISRQVKAPYVNETVYEQWIRINNGDKDVGKRFFTMGIDAGSDYTGFSQIAGSSNLGMTYVNVSGIQSGGAYPLYHTQYETFRLVKNFVDPEFQAHQTVARVVGLAALTLTDVDLLPFNPIRYHEALLSLLGFTKLSAPESANFTSLEYAIDQFKIVSNQFNHRVETTLDKSE
;
A
#
# COMPACT_ATOMS: atom_id res chain seq x y z
N MET A 1 0.26 -44.93 71.42
CA MET A 1 0.48 -43.90 70.38
C MET A 1 0.02 -42.56 70.95
N ASN A 2 0.92 -41.58 71.11
CA ASN A 2 0.69 -40.38 71.93
C ASN A 2 -0.53 -39.56 71.46
N GLN A 3 -1.44 -39.20 72.38
CA GLN A 3 -2.64 -38.37 72.12
C GLN A 3 -2.29 -37.07 71.38
N ASN A 4 -1.14 -36.46 71.68
CA ASN A 4 -0.70 -35.24 71.02
C ASN A 4 -0.47 -35.44 69.51
N LYS A 5 -0.01 -36.62 69.07
CA LYS A 5 0.17 -36.92 67.62
C LYS A 5 -1.15 -36.99 66.87
N LEU A 6 -2.21 -37.51 67.50
CA LEU A 6 -3.55 -37.56 66.89
C LEU A 6 -4.16 -36.16 66.74
N ILE A 7 -3.91 -35.27 67.70
CA ILE A 7 -4.37 -33.87 67.64
C ILE A 7 -3.66 -33.15 66.50
N TYR A 8 -2.33 -33.23 66.39
CA TYR A 8 -1.59 -32.57 65.31
C TYR A 8 -1.97 -33.08 63.91
N ILE A 9 -2.23 -34.39 63.76
CA ILE A 9 -2.71 -34.95 62.49
C ILE A 9 -4.13 -34.48 62.20
N GLY A 10 -5.02 -34.45 63.20
CA GLY A 10 -6.39 -33.94 63.07
C GLY A 10 -6.43 -32.47 62.68
N THR A 11 -5.60 -31.62 63.30
CA THR A 11 -5.50 -30.20 62.96
C THR A 11 -4.91 -29.99 61.57
N GLY A 12 -3.90 -30.78 61.18
CA GLY A 12 -3.33 -30.73 59.84
C GLY A 12 -4.33 -31.10 58.74
N VAL A 13 -5.14 -32.15 58.96
CA VAL A 13 -6.20 -32.55 58.03
C VAL A 13 -7.30 -31.49 57.95
N ALA A 14 -7.69 -30.89 59.07
CA ALA A 14 -8.70 -29.82 59.09
C ALA A 14 -8.22 -28.59 58.30
N ILE A 15 -6.97 -28.16 58.47
CA ILE A 15 -6.38 -27.05 57.72
C ILE A 15 -6.32 -27.37 56.22
N ALA A 16 -5.93 -28.60 55.85
CA ALA A 16 -5.88 -29.02 54.45
C ALA A 16 -7.27 -29.00 53.80
N ILE A 17 -8.32 -29.41 54.51
CA ILE A 17 -9.71 -29.35 54.02
C ILE A 17 -10.15 -27.89 53.85
N VAL A 18 -9.85 -27.02 54.80
CA VAL A 18 -10.20 -25.59 54.70
C VAL A 18 -9.49 -24.93 53.51
N LEU A 19 -8.20 -25.21 53.30
CA LEU A 19 -7.45 -24.68 52.15
C LEU A 19 -7.95 -25.25 50.83
N PHE A 20 -8.35 -26.53 50.78
CA PHE A 20 -8.92 -27.16 49.60
C PHE A 20 -10.28 -26.57 49.24
N VAL A 21 -11.17 -26.37 50.22
CA VAL A 21 -12.48 -25.73 50.01
C VAL A 21 -12.32 -24.26 49.61
N ALA A 22 -11.40 -23.53 50.25
CA ALA A 22 -11.07 -22.16 49.85
C ALA A 22 -10.53 -22.11 48.42
N GLY A 23 -9.68 -23.05 48.02
CA GLY A 23 -9.19 -23.18 46.64
C GLY A 23 -10.31 -23.45 45.63
N ILE A 24 -11.28 -24.31 45.97
CA ILE A 24 -12.47 -24.56 45.13
C ILE A 24 -13.35 -23.31 45.03
N LEU A 25 -13.56 -22.59 46.13
CA LEU A 25 -14.37 -21.36 46.14
C LEU A 25 -13.69 -20.25 45.34
N ILE A 26 -12.39 -20.04 45.54
CA ILE A 26 -11.60 -19.08 44.74
C ILE A 26 -11.65 -19.49 43.27
N GLY A 27 -11.42 -20.77 42.93
CA GLY A 27 -11.55 -21.25 41.55
C GLY A 27 -12.95 -21.03 40.96
N ARG A 28 -14.02 -21.31 41.72
CA ARG A 28 -15.41 -21.17 41.27
C ARG A 28 -15.85 -19.71 41.08
N PHE A 29 -15.26 -18.77 41.82
CA PHE A 29 -15.59 -17.34 41.74
C PHE A 29 -14.56 -16.50 40.95
N ALA A 30 -13.37 -17.04 40.68
CA ALA A 30 -12.34 -16.41 39.83
C ALA A 30 -12.42 -16.83 38.36
N ILE A 31 -13.17 -17.89 38.02
CA ILE A 31 -13.50 -18.21 36.62
C ILE A 31 -14.63 -17.27 36.17
N PRO A 32 -14.41 -16.40 35.17
CA PRO A 32 -15.48 -15.61 34.57
C PRO A 32 -16.58 -16.57 34.10
N ARG A 33 -17.84 -16.30 34.47
CA ARG A 33 -18.96 -17.08 33.93
C ARG A 33 -18.89 -17.07 32.40
N PRO A 34 -19.18 -18.17 31.70
CA PRO A 34 -19.34 -18.14 30.26
C PRO A 34 -20.40 -17.08 29.96
N VAL A 35 -19.99 -16.01 29.29
CA VAL A 35 -20.93 -15.08 28.68
C VAL A 35 -21.74 -15.94 27.69
N PRO A 36 -23.08 -15.97 27.75
CA PRO A 36 -23.84 -16.65 26.72
C PRO A 36 -23.35 -16.18 25.35
N ASN A 37 -23.30 -17.10 24.38
CA ASN A 37 -23.08 -16.74 22.98
C ASN A 37 -24.23 -15.81 22.56
N LEU A 38 -24.10 -14.53 22.90
CA LEU A 38 -24.73 -13.45 22.20
C LEU A 38 -24.11 -13.52 20.82
N HIS A 39 -24.89 -13.97 19.85
CA HIS A 39 -24.69 -13.49 18.51
C HIS A 39 -24.64 -11.97 18.65
N ALA A 40 -23.44 -11.41 18.49
CA ALA A 40 -23.28 -9.99 18.33
C ALA A 40 -23.97 -9.68 17.01
N ASP A 41 -25.27 -9.40 17.07
CA ASP A 41 -25.82 -8.38 16.21
C ASP A 41 -25.00 -7.14 16.57
N GLY A 42 -23.85 -6.97 15.89
CA GLY A 42 -22.93 -5.88 16.14
C GLY A 42 -23.73 -4.59 16.16
N ILE A 43 -23.33 -3.62 16.97
CA ILE A 43 -23.92 -2.28 17.01
C ILE A 43 -24.16 -1.86 15.57
N THR A 44 -25.41 -1.94 15.12
CA THR A 44 -25.77 -1.58 13.75
C THR A 44 -25.67 -0.08 13.74
N THR A 45 -24.72 0.45 12.99
CA THR A 45 -24.46 1.88 13.00
C THR A 45 -25.52 2.68 12.24
N SER A 46 -26.65 2.05 11.89
CA SER A 46 -27.86 2.70 11.37
C SER A 46 -28.41 3.81 12.28
N ASN A 47 -27.91 3.92 13.52
CA ASN A 47 -28.22 5.00 14.47
C ASN A 47 -27.05 6.00 14.71
N ILE A 48 -25.99 6.01 13.87
CA ILE A 48 -24.82 6.91 14.04
C ILE A 48 -25.20 8.39 13.99
N TYR A 49 -26.19 8.74 13.17
CA TYR A 49 -26.70 10.09 13.05
C TYR A 49 -27.89 10.24 13.98
N SER A 50 -27.61 10.64 15.22
CA SER A 50 -28.63 10.73 16.28
C SER A 50 -29.56 11.94 16.11
N ASN A 51 -29.22 12.90 15.24
CA ASN A 51 -30.03 14.11 15.04
C ASN A 51 -30.17 14.53 13.56
N ASP A 52 -31.27 15.22 13.26
CA ASP A 52 -31.62 15.72 11.92
C ASP A 52 -30.52 16.60 11.31
N LYS A 53 -29.72 17.28 12.14
CA LYS A 53 -28.64 18.15 11.69
C LYS A 53 -27.51 17.34 11.06
N GLN A 54 -27.04 16.28 11.70
CA GLN A 54 -25.98 15.45 11.14
C GLN A 54 -26.46 14.73 9.87
N LEU A 55 -27.72 14.30 9.84
CA LEU A 55 -28.34 13.71 8.65
C LEU A 55 -28.38 14.69 7.46
N ALA A 56 -28.72 15.96 7.72
CA ALA A 56 -28.71 17.01 6.72
C ALA A 56 -27.30 17.28 6.19
N ILE A 57 -26.29 17.37 7.06
CA ILE A 57 -24.89 17.60 6.70
C ILE A 57 -24.36 16.43 5.86
N ARG A 58 -24.67 15.19 6.24
CA ARG A 58 -24.35 14.00 5.46
C ARG A 58 -24.92 14.05 4.04
N ASN A 59 -26.22 14.34 3.92
CA ASN A 59 -26.88 14.42 2.62
C ASN A 59 -26.32 15.56 1.76
N GLN A 60 -25.96 16.69 2.40
CA GLN A 60 -25.30 17.81 1.75
C GLN A 60 -23.90 17.42 1.25
N PHE A 61 -23.09 16.73 2.07
CA PHE A 61 -21.80 16.18 1.68
C PHE A 61 -21.92 15.31 0.43
N LEU A 62 -22.78 14.29 0.45
CA LEU A 62 -22.94 13.35 -0.67
C LEU A 62 -23.36 14.06 -1.98
N LYS A 63 -24.17 15.11 -1.86
CA LYS A 63 -24.61 15.94 -3.00
C LYS A 63 -23.50 16.84 -3.54
N TYR A 64 -22.59 17.29 -2.70
CA TYR A 64 -21.55 18.26 -3.07
C TYR A 64 -20.36 17.64 -3.79
N VAL A 65 -20.10 16.34 -3.61
CA VAL A 65 -19.04 15.62 -4.34
C VAL A 65 -19.36 15.61 -5.85
N SER A 66 -18.53 16.24 -6.67
CA SER A 66 -18.71 16.47 -8.11
C SER A 66 -17.72 15.66 -8.94
N THR A 67 -18.22 15.00 -9.98
CA THR A 67 -17.41 14.33 -11.00
C THR A 67 -16.61 15.32 -11.83
N GLU A 68 -17.19 16.49 -12.14
CA GLU A 68 -16.56 17.53 -12.96
C GLU A 68 -15.33 18.14 -12.27
N GLU A 69 -15.42 18.40 -10.96
CA GLU A 69 -14.31 18.96 -10.17
C GLU A 69 -13.16 17.95 -10.01
N ILE A 70 -13.48 16.66 -9.81
CA ILE A 70 -12.48 15.59 -9.77
C ILE A 70 -11.80 15.46 -11.14
N GLU A 71 -12.57 15.39 -12.23
CA GLU A 71 -12.03 15.30 -13.59
C GLU A 71 -11.12 16.49 -13.90
N ALA A 72 -11.56 17.71 -13.60
CA ALA A 72 -10.79 18.92 -13.84
C ALA A 72 -9.50 18.95 -13.01
N THR A 73 -9.55 18.46 -11.78
CA THR A 73 -8.38 18.36 -10.91
C THR A 73 -7.37 17.36 -11.48
N LEU A 74 -7.80 16.14 -11.79
CA LEU A 74 -6.93 15.10 -12.33
C LEU A 74 -6.31 15.54 -13.66
N ARG A 75 -7.10 16.13 -14.56
CA ARG A 75 -6.61 16.67 -15.83
C ARG A 75 -5.54 17.73 -15.64
N ASN A 76 -5.56 18.47 -14.54
CA ASN A 76 -4.62 19.55 -14.28
C ASN A 76 -3.34 19.04 -13.60
N SER A 77 -3.43 18.11 -12.65
CA SER A 77 -2.26 17.54 -11.96
C SER A 77 -1.41 16.69 -12.92
N THR A 78 -2.05 15.95 -13.81
CA THR A 78 -1.39 15.03 -14.75
C THR A 78 -0.87 15.69 -16.04
N ARG A 79 -0.85 17.04 -16.11
CA ARG A 79 -0.33 17.76 -17.30
C ARG A 79 1.18 17.73 -17.41
N ARG A 80 1.88 17.50 -16.31
CA ARG A 80 3.34 17.51 -16.24
C ARG A 80 3.79 16.33 -15.42
N THR A 81 5.06 16.00 -15.54
CA THR A 81 5.68 15.06 -14.61
C THR A 81 5.83 15.72 -13.25
N HIS A 82 5.68 14.95 -12.17
CA HIS A 82 5.82 15.45 -10.80
C HIS A 82 6.61 14.44 -9.96
N LEU A 83 7.82 14.12 -10.45
CA LEU A 83 8.76 13.26 -9.74
C LEU A 83 9.29 13.96 -8.50
N ALA A 84 9.24 13.27 -7.35
CA ALA A 84 9.67 13.80 -6.06
C ALA A 84 11.00 14.56 -6.14
N GLY A 85 11.07 15.76 -5.57
CA GLY A 85 12.29 16.58 -5.52
C GLY A 85 12.57 17.45 -6.74
N THR A 86 11.81 17.30 -7.83
CA THR A 86 11.94 18.15 -9.02
C THR A 86 11.27 19.52 -8.84
N ASP A 87 11.53 20.46 -9.76
CA ASP A 87 10.84 21.76 -9.76
C ASP A 87 9.33 21.62 -10.05
N ASP A 88 8.94 20.70 -10.94
CA ASP A 88 7.52 20.49 -11.24
C ASP A 88 6.77 19.89 -10.04
N ASP A 89 7.39 18.97 -9.30
CA ASP A 89 6.89 18.45 -8.03
C ASP A 89 6.76 19.55 -6.95
N ARG A 90 7.76 20.42 -6.80
CA ARG A 90 7.66 21.61 -5.92
C ARG A 90 6.50 22.53 -6.33
N ASN A 91 6.32 22.76 -7.63
CA ASN A 91 5.24 23.59 -8.14
C ASN A 91 3.86 22.96 -7.86
N GLU A 92 3.73 21.63 -7.98
CA GLU A 92 2.48 20.95 -7.64
C GLU A 92 2.20 21.03 -6.14
N ALA A 93 3.21 20.88 -5.29
CA ALA A 93 3.08 21.08 -3.84
C ALA A 93 2.54 22.48 -3.47
N GLU A 94 3.03 23.53 -4.16
CA GLU A 94 2.55 24.91 -3.98
C GLU A 94 1.13 25.10 -4.52
N SER A 95 0.84 24.55 -5.71
CA SER A 95 -0.50 24.51 -6.32
C SER A 95 -1.52 23.85 -5.39
N ILE A 96 -1.16 22.72 -4.76
CA ILE A 96 -1.99 22.02 -3.79
C ILE A 96 -2.28 22.95 -2.61
N ALA A 97 -1.24 23.51 -1.99
CA ALA A 97 -1.36 24.40 -0.85
C ALA A 97 -2.26 25.62 -1.13
N ASP A 98 -2.13 26.24 -2.30
CA ASP A 98 -2.90 27.42 -2.67
C ASP A 98 -4.36 27.11 -3.03
N ARG A 99 -4.61 26.01 -3.75
CA ARG A 99 -5.98 25.49 -3.95
C ARG A 99 -6.63 25.22 -2.62
N TRP A 100 -5.90 24.56 -1.74
CA TRP A 100 -6.35 24.27 -0.41
C TRP A 100 -6.70 25.59 0.30
N ARG A 101 -5.76 26.53 0.53
CA ARG A 101 -6.01 27.81 1.22
C ARG A 101 -7.28 28.54 0.76
N ARG A 102 -7.54 28.56 -0.55
CA ARG A 102 -8.77 29.16 -1.13
C ARG A 102 -10.08 28.57 -0.59
N HIS A 103 -10.08 27.29 -0.20
CA HIS A 103 -11.21 26.62 0.43
C HIS A 103 -11.31 26.80 1.96
N GLY A 104 -10.46 27.64 2.58
CA GLY A 104 -10.72 28.22 3.91
C GLY A 104 -10.16 27.50 5.14
N LEU A 105 -9.30 26.49 4.97
CA LEU A 105 -8.48 25.88 6.02
C LEU A 105 -7.02 26.46 6.06
N ASP A 106 -6.29 26.19 7.14
CA ASP A 106 -4.92 26.66 7.33
C ASP A 106 -3.89 25.60 6.90
N VAL A 107 -2.96 25.97 6.00
CA VAL A 107 -2.01 25.04 5.36
C VAL A 107 -0.60 25.29 5.89
N THR A 108 -0.04 24.27 6.52
CA THR A 108 1.33 24.23 7.05
C THR A 108 2.22 23.38 6.15
N ILE A 109 3.48 23.73 6.07
CA ILE A 109 4.45 23.09 5.19
C ILE A 109 5.54 22.48 6.06
N TYR A 110 5.86 21.19 5.89
CA TYR A 110 6.85 20.47 6.69
C TYR A 110 8.01 20.01 5.81
N PRO A 111 9.12 20.74 5.76
CA PRO A 111 10.27 20.35 4.94
C PRO A 111 11.12 19.26 5.59
N TYR A 112 11.66 18.37 4.76
CA TYR A 112 12.60 17.30 5.12
C TYR A 112 13.65 17.11 4.03
N ASP A 113 14.92 17.05 4.44
CA ASP A 113 16.10 16.94 3.57
C ASP A 113 16.55 15.47 3.49
N VAL A 114 15.98 14.74 2.54
CA VAL A 114 16.03 13.27 2.44
C VAL A 114 16.93 12.77 1.31
N LEU A 115 17.34 11.50 1.36
CA LEU A 115 18.03 10.84 0.25
C LEU A 115 17.04 10.41 -0.86
N LEU A 116 17.20 10.96 -2.06
CA LEU A 116 16.52 10.53 -3.29
C LEU A 116 17.55 10.10 -4.35
N SER A 117 17.10 9.54 -5.46
CA SER A 117 17.97 9.16 -6.59
C SER A 117 17.28 9.40 -7.93
N TYR A 118 17.99 9.83 -8.95
CA TYR A 118 17.44 10.13 -10.27
C TYR A 118 18.27 9.44 -11.35
N PRO A 119 17.75 9.24 -12.57
CA PRO A 119 18.58 8.84 -13.69
C PRO A 119 19.32 10.05 -14.26
N ASP A 120 20.41 9.80 -14.99
CA ASP A 120 21.00 10.81 -15.86
C ASP A 120 20.13 10.96 -17.12
N SER A 121 19.54 12.14 -17.29
CA SER A 121 18.65 12.42 -18.43
C SER A 121 19.41 12.50 -19.76
N ALA A 122 20.71 12.82 -19.73
CA ALA A 122 21.60 12.86 -20.90
C ALA A 122 22.21 11.49 -21.22
N GLN A 123 22.38 10.63 -20.21
CA GLN A 123 22.94 9.28 -20.35
C GLN A 123 21.98 8.24 -19.78
N PRO A 124 20.97 7.81 -20.56
CA PRO A 124 20.00 6.84 -20.07
C PRO A 124 20.68 5.51 -19.75
N ASN A 125 20.19 4.86 -18.69
CA ASN A 125 20.61 3.52 -18.33
C ASN A 125 20.25 2.55 -19.46
N ARG A 126 21.14 1.60 -19.77
CA ARG A 126 20.96 0.65 -20.87
C ARG A 126 21.36 -0.74 -20.46
N VAL A 127 20.75 -1.74 -21.07
CA VAL A 127 21.16 -3.15 -21.03
C VAL A 127 21.57 -3.50 -22.44
N SER A 128 22.84 -3.84 -22.64
CA SER A 128 23.36 -4.21 -23.96
C SER A 128 23.73 -5.68 -23.99
N VAL A 129 23.63 -6.36 -25.13
CA VAL A 129 24.24 -7.67 -25.35
C VAL A 129 25.25 -7.50 -26.48
N PHE A 130 26.50 -7.83 -26.22
CA PHE A 130 27.54 -7.97 -27.25
C PHE A 130 28.27 -9.28 -27.59
N ASP A 131 28.57 -9.57 -28.85
CA ASP A 131 29.18 -10.84 -29.28
C ASP A 131 30.60 -11.04 -28.72
N SER A 132 31.15 -12.24 -28.89
CA SER A 132 32.54 -12.60 -28.55
C SER A 132 33.58 -11.62 -29.12
N ASP A 133 33.28 -10.98 -30.25
CA ASP A 133 34.12 -9.97 -30.90
C ASP A 133 33.86 -8.53 -30.40
N ASN A 134 33.06 -8.36 -29.34
CA ASN A 134 32.54 -7.10 -28.80
C ASN A 134 31.60 -6.32 -29.74
N SER A 135 31.06 -6.93 -30.79
CA SER A 135 30.01 -6.29 -31.60
C SER A 135 28.68 -6.19 -30.84
N LEU A 136 27.98 -5.07 -30.98
CA LEU A 136 26.68 -4.87 -30.34
C LEU A 136 25.59 -5.65 -31.08
N LEU A 137 24.87 -6.51 -30.36
CA LEU A 137 23.80 -7.33 -30.93
C LEU A 137 22.41 -6.76 -30.65
N THR A 138 22.18 -6.40 -29.40
CA THR A 138 20.95 -5.71 -28.99
C THR A 138 21.25 -4.76 -27.83
N GLN A 139 20.42 -3.74 -27.69
CA GLN A 139 20.54 -2.73 -26.65
C GLN A 139 19.16 -2.22 -26.28
N SER A 140 18.88 -2.14 -24.97
CA SER A 140 17.70 -1.45 -24.49
C SER A 140 17.79 0.05 -24.78
N THR A 141 16.65 0.62 -25.08
CA THR A 141 16.51 2.02 -25.46
C THR A 141 16.74 2.96 -24.28
N GLY A 142 16.47 2.49 -23.05
CA GLY A 142 16.44 3.33 -21.85
C GLY A 142 15.30 4.35 -21.89
N SER A 143 14.23 4.06 -22.66
CA SER A 143 13.10 4.96 -22.88
C SER A 143 11.84 4.21 -23.30
N GLU A 144 10.68 4.78 -23.03
CA GLU A 144 9.40 4.29 -23.51
C GLU A 144 8.95 5.06 -24.76
N LEU A 145 8.10 4.45 -25.60
CA LEU A 145 7.55 5.10 -26.80
C LEU A 145 6.49 6.12 -26.42
N VAL A 146 6.51 7.31 -27.03
CA VAL A 146 5.48 8.32 -26.81
C VAL A 146 4.35 8.09 -27.80
N TYR A 147 3.15 7.74 -27.32
CA TYR A 147 1.99 7.47 -28.18
C TYR A 147 1.05 8.67 -28.35
N ASP A 148 1.10 9.64 -27.44
CA ASP A 148 0.15 10.76 -27.39
C ASP A 148 0.69 12.05 -28.01
N GLU A 149 1.59 11.98 -29.00
CA GLU A 149 2.27 13.16 -29.60
C GLU A 149 1.30 14.27 -30.07
N ASP A 150 0.05 13.92 -30.42
CA ASP A 150 -1.01 14.86 -30.83
C ASP A 150 -1.78 15.50 -29.65
N ASP A 151 -1.61 15.02 -28.41
CA ASP A 151 -2.16 15.66 -27.22
C ASP A 151 -1.33 16.91 -26.86
N ARG A 152 -1.67 18.02 -27.52
CA ARG A 152 -1.09 19.35 -27.30
C ARG A 152 -1.24 19.87 -25.85
N SER A 153 -1.91 19.13 -24.95
CA SER A 153 -2.06 19.48 -23.53
C SER A 153 -0.93 18.93 -22.64
N LEU A 154 -0.11 18.00 -23.14
CA LEU A 154 1.08 17.49 -22.46
C LEU A 154 2.33 18.17 -23.06
N PRO A 155 3.03 19.06 -22.34
CA PRO A 155 4.39 19.36 -22.70
C PRO A 155 5.20 18.09 -22.44
N PHE A 156 5.59 17.37 -23.48
CA PHE A 156 6.55 16.24 -23.43
C PHE A 156 7.96 16.64 -22.96
N HIS A 157 8.08 17.79 -22.30
CA HIS A 157 9.31 18.25 -21.68
C HIS A 157 9.46 17.49 -20.36
N ASN A 158 10.65 16.91 -20.11
CA ASN A 158 11.01 16.25 -18.86
C ASN A 158 10.30 14.92 -18.55
N ILE A 159 9.99 14.09 -19.56
CA ILE A 159 9.68 12.67 -19.32
C ILE A 159 10.84 12.05 -18.54
N VAL A 160 10.53 11.52 -17.36
CA VAL A 160 11.50 10.81 -16.51
C VAL A 160 11.92 9.54 -17.22
N ARG A 161 13.23 9.30 -17.42
CA ARG A 161 13.70 8.04 -18.04
C ARG A 161 13.42 6.85 -17.11
N PRO A 162 13.16 5.63 -17.62
CA PRO A 162 13.03 4.44 -16.78
C PRO A 162 14.30 4.16 -15.98
N PHE A 163 14.17 4.05 -14.67
CA PHE A 163 15.23 3.62 -13.75
C PHE A 163 14.66 2.98 -12.48
N LEU A 164 15.49 2.26 -11.75
CA LEU A 164 15.18 1.74 -10.42
C LEU A 164 15.86 2.64 -9.38
N ALA A 165 15.08 3.33 -8.55
CA ALA A 165 15.65 4.25 -7.57
C ALA A 165 16.47 3.50 -6.50
N TYR A 166 17.57 4.11 -6.09
CA TYR A 166 18.61 3.63 -5.16
C TYR A 166 19.56 2.54 -5.66
N THR A 167 19.39 2.02 -6.87
CA THR A 167 20.38 1.10 -7.44
C THR A 167 21.76 1.79 -7.53
N PRO A 168 22.89 1.09 -7.21
CA PRO A 168 24.20 1.71 -7.21
C PRO A 168 24.65 2.09 -8.63
N ASN A 169 25.43 3.17 -8.73
CA ASN A 169 26.05 3.58 -9.97
C ASN A 169 27.15 2.59 -10.37
N GLY A 170 27.20 2.24 -11.66
CA GLY A 170 28.34 1.52 -12.22
C GLY A 170 27.99 0.70 -13.46
N THR A 171 29.04 0.22 -14.10
CA THR A 171 28.95 -0.73 -15.20
C THR A 171 29.48 -2.07 -14.79
N ILE A 172 28.58 -3.05 -14.81
CA ILE A 172 28.90 -4.46 -14.61
C ILE A 172 28.92 -5.14 -15.98
N GLN A 173 29.72 -6.20 -16.09
CA GLN A 173 29.81 -7.00 -17.30
C GLN A 173 29.90 -8.48 -16.91
N SER A 174 29.09 -9.32 -17.56
CA SER A 174 29.09 -10.77 -17.31
C SER A 174 28.77 -11.53 -18.59
N SER A 175 29.44 -12.67 -18.79
CA SER A 175 29.08 -13.66 -19.81
C SER A 175 28.02 -14.66 -19.35
N ARG A 176 27.63 -14.59 -18.08
CA ARG A 176 26.61 -15.42 -17.45
C ARG A 176 25.33 -14.64 -17.21
N LEU A 177 24.25 -15.09 -17.85
CA LEU A 177 22.90 -14.59 -17.67
C LEU A 177 21.96 -15.75 -17.32
N TYR A 178 21.23 -15.63 -16.21
CA TYR A 178 20.24 -16.62 -15.78
C TYR A 178 18.85 -16.02 -15.67
N TYR A 179 17.85 -16.72 -16.18
CA TYR A 179 16.44 -16.40 -15.93
C TYR A 179 15.97 -17.11 -14.66
N ILE A 180 15.52 -16.34 -13.68
CA ILE A 180 15.12 -16.84 -12.36
C ILE A 180 13.68 -16.39 -12.05
N ASN A 181 12.76 -16.65 -12.97
CA ASN A 181 11.32 -16.49 -12.74
C ASN A 181 10.93 -15.15 -12.08
N TYR A 182 10.34 -15.15 -10.88
CA TYR A 182 10.00 -13.94 -10.13
C TYR A 182 11.07 -13.58 -9.08
N CYS A 183 12.21 -14.28 -9.07
CA CYS A 183 13.33 -14.08 -8.15
C CYS A 183 12.92 -14.17 -6.67
N THR A 184 11.98 -15.06 -6.35
CA THR A 184 11.64 -15.40 -4.96
C THR A 184 12.70 -16.31 -4.34
N SER A 185 12.69 -16.44 -3.01
CA SER A 185 13.60 -17.37 -2.32
C SER A 185 13.42 -18.80 -2.82
N GLU A 186 12.19 -19.21 -3.11
CA GLU A 186 11.83 -20.52 -3.65
C GLU A 186 12.36 -20.69 -5.09
N ASP A 187 12.32 -19.62 -5.89
CA ASP A 187 12.87 -19.66 -7.25
C ASP A 187 14.39 -19.90 -7.23
N PHE A 188 15.10 -19.24 -6.31
CA PHE A 188 16.54 -19.43 -6.14
C PHE A 188 16.89 -20.80 -5.52
N GLN A 189 16.10 -21.29 -4.57
CA GLN A 189 16.27 -22.67 -4.06
C GLN A 189 16.05 -23.69 -5.18
N PHE A 190 15.08 -23.45 -6.05
CA PHE A 190 14.79 -24.34 -7.17
C PHE A 190 15.89 -24.30 -8.23
N ILE A 191 16.42 -23.13 -8.61
CA ILE A 191 17.44 -23.05 -9.66
C ILE A 191 18.73 -23.79 -9.27
N GLU A 192 19.10 -23.82 -7.99
CA GLU A 192 20.24 -24.62 -7.48
C GLU A 192 20.06 -26.13 -7.66
N THR A 193 18.84 -26.61 -7.94
CA THR A 193 18.59 -28.01 -8.33
C THR A 193 18.79 -28.26 -9.83
N GLN A 194 18.89 -27.20 -10.63
CA GLN A 194 19.01 -27.24 -12.09
C GLN A 194 20.42 -26.93 -12.59
N ILE A 195 21.21 -26.14 -11.84
CA ILE A 195 22.57 -25.70 -12.17
C ILE A 195 23.50 -25.78 -10.94
N ASP A 196 24.84 -25.72 -11.13
CA ASP A 196 25.76 -25.56 -10.00
C ASP A 196 25.60 -24.16 -9.37
N LYS A 197 25.37 -24.10 -8.05
CA LYS A 197 25.23 -22.86 -7.30
C LYS A 197 26.36 -21.85 -7.51
N ASN A 198 27.57 -22.31 -7.82
CA ASN A 198 28.70 -21.42 -8.08
C ASN A 198 28.60 -20.70 -9.42
N GLU A 199 27.72 -21.14 -10.32
CA GLU A 199 27.51 -20.48 -11.59
C GLU A 199 26.78 -19.13 -11.44
N LEU A 200 25.93 -18.99 -10.42
CA LEU A 200 25.25 -17.73 -10.09
C LEU A 200 26.21 -16.63 -9.60
N LYS A 201 27.36 -17.02 -9.04
CA LYS A 201 28.37 -16.05 -8.58
C LYS A 201 28.95 -15.29 -9.77
N GLY A 202 28.88 -13.96 -9.71
CA GLY A 202 29.34 -13.10 -10.80
C GLY A 202 28.38 -13.04 -11.99
N SER A 203 27.18 -13.63 -11.89
CA SER A 203 26.19 -13.62 -12.96
C SER A 203 25.31 -12.36 -12.94
N ILE A 204 24.68 -12.08 -14.08
CA ILE A 204 23.51 -11.20 -14.14
C ILE A 204 22.28 -12.11 -14.15
N VAL A 205 21.22 -11.70 -13.45
CA VAL A 205 19.95 -12.43 -13.44
C VAL A 205 18.85 -11.60 -14.10
N ILE A 206 17.98 -12.22 -14.88
CA ILE A 206 16.78 -11.60 -15.44
C ILE A 206 15.54 -12.19 -14.75
N CYS A 207 14.67 -11.32 -14.26
CA CYS A 207 13.47 -11.68 -13.50
C CYS A 207 12.23 -10.93 -14.01
N ARG A 208 11.08 -11.57 -13.84
CA ARG A 208 9.76 -10.95 -14.00
C ARG A 208 9.43 -10.05 -12.80
N TYR A 209 8.73 -8.96 -13.05
CA TYR A 209 7.97 -8.26 -12.01
C TYR A 209 6.85 -9.13 -11.42
N GLY A 210 6.33 -8.78 -10.24
CA GLY A 210 5.24 -9.50 -9.57
C GLY A 210 5.68 -10.42 -8.43
N LYS A 211 4.70 -10.98 -7.71
CA LYS A 211 4.81 -11.89 -6.53
C LYS A 211 5.44 -11.30 -5.27
N ILE A 212 6.61 -10.67 -5.39
CA ILE A 212 7.31 -10.02 -4.27
C ILE A 212 7.79 -8.63 -4.69
N PHE A 213 8.02 -7.77 -3.70
CA PHE A 213 8.53 -6.41 -3.93
C PHE A 213 9.90 -6.44 -4.64
N ARG A 214 10.11 -5.47 -5.53
CA ARG A 214 11.28 -5.41 -6.43
C ARG A 214 12.62 -5.32 -5.70
N GLY A 215 12.67 -4.61 -4.57
CA GLY A 215 13.87 -4.58 -3.72
C GLY A 215 14.23 -5.96 -3.14
N ASN A 216 13.23 -6.78 -2.80
CA ASN A 216 13.49 -8.15 -2.31
C ASN A 216 14.12 -9.02 -3.39
N LYS A 217 13.68 -8.91 -4.66
CA LYS A 217 14.29 -9.64 -5.78
C LYS A 217 15.80 -9.38 -5.87
N ILE A 218 16.18 -8.10 -5.75
CA ILE A 218 17.58 -7.67 -5.81
C ILE A 218 18.37 -8.15 -4.60
N SER A 219 17.80 -8.01 -3.40
CA SER A 219 18.42 -8.50 -2.17
C SER A 219 18.65 -10.02 -2.16
N ILE A 220 17.69 -10.78 -2.67
CA ILE A 220 17.81 -12.24 -2.79
C ILE A 220 18.88 -12.56 -3.83
N ALA A 221 18.84 -11.96 -5.02
CA ALA A 221 19.85 -12.17 -6.06
C ALA A 221 21.29 -11.89 -5.56
N GLU A 222 21.48 -10.82 -4.79
CA GLU A 222 22.76 -10.49 -4.14
C GLU A 222 23.23 -11.63 -3.21
N LYS A 223 22.34 -12.19 -2.39
CA LYS A 223 22.67 -13.30 -1.48
C LYS A 223 23.14 -14.57 -2.20
N TYR A 224 22.65 -14.79 -3.42
CA TYR A 224 23.07 -15.91 -4.28
C TYR A 224 24.29 -15.58 -5.17
N GLY A 225 24.87 -14.38 -5.01
CA GLY A 225 26.13 -13.99 -5.64
C GLY A 225 25.99 -13.36 -7.02
N ALA A 226 24.77 -13.03 -7.47
CA ALA A 226 24.57 -12.24 -8.67
C ALA A 226 25.18 -10.84 -8.47
N ILE A 227 25.71 -10.26 -9.55
CA ILE A 227 26.30 -8.91 -9.56
C ILE A 227 25.37 -7.87 -10.21
N GLY A 228 24.27 -8.31 -10.82
CA GLY A 228 23.19 -7.42 -11.21
C GLY A 228 21.90 -8.13 -11.61
N VAL A 229 20.84 -7.32 -11.73
CA VAL A 229 19.46 -7.78 -11.97
C VAL A 229 18.83 -7.00 -13.11
N ILE A 230 18.16 -7.71 -14.02
CA ILE A 230 17.30 -7.14 -15.06
C ILE A 230 15.86 -7.47 -14.71
N LEU A 231 14.99 -6.46 -14.64
CA LEU A 231 13.56 -6.64 -14.39
C LEU A 231 12.75 -6.34 -15.64
N TYR A 232 11.71 -7.12 -15.91
CA TYR A 232 10.77 -6.83 -17.01
C TYR A 232 9.33 -7.24 -16.65
N GLY A 233 8.36 -6.55 -17.23
CA GLY A 233 6.94 -6.88 -17.09
C GLY A 233 6.53 -7.93 -18.11
N ASP A 234 6.49 -9.21 -17.72
CA ASP A 234 6.11 -10.28 -18.64
C ASP A 234 4.65 -10.13 -19.09
N PRO A 235 4.33 -10.31 -20.39
CA PRO A 235 2.95 -10.27 -20.87
C PRO A 235 2.00 -11.19 -20.11
N SER A 236 2.48 -12.32 -19.56
CA SER A 236 1.63 -13.21 -18.74
C SER A 236 1.03 -12.53 -17.51
N ASP A 237 1.69 -11.48 -17.01
CA ASP A 237 1.31 -10.75 -15.80
C ASP A 237 0.71 -9.38 -16.09
N ALA A 238 1.01 -8.79 -17.26
CA ALA A 238 0.75 -7.38 -17.53
C ALA A 238 0.19 -7.07 -18.93
N ALA A 239 -0.08 -8.05 -19.81
CA ALA A 239 -0.66 -7.74 -21.11
C ALA A 239 -1.58 -8.83 -21.66
N ALA A 240 -2.77 -8.43 -22.11
CA ALA A 240 -3.60 -9.28 -22.95
C ALA A 240 -2.97 -9.48 -24.35
N VAL A 241 -3.24 -10.64 -24.95
CA VAL A 241 -2.76 -11.00 -26.29
C VAL A 241 -3.44 -10.12 -27.35
N HIS A 242 -2.64 -9.33 -28.08
CA HIS A 242 -3.03 -8.49 -29.25
C HIS A 242 -3.76 -7.16 -29.01
N SER A 243 -3.70 -6.56 -27.82
CA SER A 243 -4.04 -5.15 -27.61
C SER A 243 -3.18 -4.56 -26.49
N SER A 244 -2.66 -3.34 -26.67
CA SER A 244 -1.91 -2.60 -25.67
C SER A 244 -2.18 -1.10 -25.77
N TYR A 245 -1.75 -0.34 -24.76
CA TYR A 245 -1.78 1.13 -24.82
C TYR A 245 -1.13 1.64 -26.12
N PRO A 246 -1.77 2.56 -26.88
CA PRO A 246 -2.85 3.48 -26.48
C PRO A 246 -4.28 3.00 -26.77
N TYR A 247 -4.48 1.72 -27.07
CA TYR A 247 -5.78 1.15 -27.47
C TYR A 247 -6.49 0.34 -26.38
N SER A 248 -5.76 -0.10 -25.35
CA SER A 248 -6.31 -0.72 -24.14
C SER A 248 -5.52 -0.33 -22.89
N ILE A 249 -5.90 -0.90 -21.75
CA ILE A 249 -5.25 -0.73 -20.45
C ILE A 249 -4.01 -1.62 -20.27
N ASP A 250 -3.64 -2.40 -21.28
CA ASP A 250 -2.56 -3.38 -21.21
C ASP A 250 -1.19 -2.75 -21.51
N LEU A 251 -0.14 -3.31 -20.91
CA LEU A 251 1.23 -2.84 -21.07
C LEU A 251 1.70 -2.97 -22.53
N PRO A 252 2.22 -1.91 -23.18
CA PRO A 252 2.84 -2.00 -24.49
C PRO A 252 4.28 -2.54 -24.43
N GLU A 253 4.83 -3.01 -25.55
CA GLU A 253 6.09 -3.76 -25.55
C GLU A 253 7.31 -3.03 -24.99
N MET A 254 7.29 -1.70 -25.07
CA MET A 254 8.36 -0.83 -24.58
C MET A 254 8.10 -0.29 -23.17
N GLY A 255 6.96 -0.62 -22.55
CA GLY A 255 6.57 -0.14 -21.22
C GLY A 255 7.49 -0.66 -20.11
N GLN A 256 7.92 0.25 -19.24
CA GLN A 256 8.94 -0.02 -18.24
C GLN A 256 8.51 0.49 -16.86
N GLN A 257 8.16 -0.45 -15.99
CA GLN A 257 7.79 -0.16 -14.60
C GLN A 257 9.00 0.40 -13.83
N ARG A 258 8.89 1.65 -13.35
CA ARG A 258 9.82 2.30 -12.41
C ARG A 258 9.56 1.84 -10.98
N GLY A 259 10.39 2.27 -10.04
CA GLY A 259 10.16 2.00 -8.63
C GLY A 259 11.40 2.11 -7.78
N SER A 260 11.19 2.40 -6.50
CA SER A 260 12.21 2.24 -5.47
C SER A 260 12.55 0.76 -5.26
N VAL A 261 13.84 0.49 -5.09
CA VAL A 261 14.35 -0.83 -4.66
C VAL A 261 14.83 -0.82 -3.21
N LEU A 262 14.50 0.23 -2.47
CA LEU A 262 14.80 0.39 -1.05
C LEU A 262 14.07 -0.65 -0.20
N LEU A 263 14.75 -1.25 0.78
CA LEU A 263 14.17 -2.27 1.68
C LEU A 263 13.64 -1.68 3.00
N LEU A 264 13.37 -0.38 3.03
CA LEU A 264 12.85 0.32 4.20
C LEU A 264 11.74 1.29 3.78
N SER A 265 10.95 1.74 4.76
CA SER A 265 10.05 2.88 4.63
C SER A 265 10.64 4.07 5.43
N GLY A 266 10.79 5.23 4.79
CA GLY A 266 11.47 6.41 5.35
C GLY A 266 12.81 6.72 4.68
N ASP A 267 13.46 7.81 5.09
CA ASP A 267 14.81 8.13 4.61
C ASP A 267 15.85 7.11 5.12
N PRO A 268 16.61 6.45 4.22
CA PRO A 268 17.67 5.52 4.63
C PRO A 268 18.77 6.13 5.46
N LEU A 269 18.89 7.46 5.48
CA LEU A 269 19.95 8.15 6.20
C LEU A 269 19.59 8.56 7.62
N THR A 270 18.30 8.71 7.94
CA THR A 270 17.85 9.29 9.23
C THR A 270 16.89 8.41 10.03
N MET A 271 16.61 7.19 9.58
CA MET A 271 15.80 6.17 10.28
C MET A 271 15.58 6.41 11.79
N HIS A 272 14.30 6.51 12.17
CA HIS A 272 13.75 6.82 13.49
C HIS A 272 13.83 8.29 13.92
N TYR A 273 14.39 9.17 13.08
CA TYR A 273 14.49 10.59 13.36
C TYR A 273 14.14 11.39 12.10
N PRO A 274 13.34 12.47 12.24
CA PRO A 274 12.96 13.27 11.09
C PRO A 274 14.19 13.89 10.42
N ALA A 275 14.25 13.86 9.09
CA ALA A 275 15.33 14.39 8.26
C ALA A 275 15.35 15.93 8.22
N LYS A 276 15.53 16.57 9.38
CA LYS A 276 15.72 18.03 9.49
C LYS A 276 17.16 18.41 9.12
N ASP A 277 17.38 19.70 8.93
CA ASP A 277 18.69 20.29 8.64
C ASP A 277 19.75 19.91 9.69
N TYR A 278 19.36 19.87 10.97
CA TYR A 278 20.22 19.51 12.09
C TYR A 278 20.36 17.99 12.32
N THR A 279 19.63 17.14 11.60
CA THR A 279 19.60 15.70 11.85
C THR A 279 20.88 15.03 11.35
N TYR A 280 21.44 14.15 12.18
CA TYR A 280 22.58 13.32 11.79
C TYR A 280 22.19 12.34 10.68
N ARG A 281 23.01 12.27 9.62
CA ARG A 281 22.81 11.36 8.49
C ARG A 281 23.85 10.25 8.51
N THR A 282 23.39 9.00 8.37
CA THR A 282 24.30 7.86 8.19
C THR A 282 25.00 7.94 6.83
N SER A 283 26.12 7.21 6.70
CA SER A 283 26.81 7.13 5.42
C SER A 283 26.03 6.26 4.43
N THR A 284 26.04 6.65 3.16
CA THR A 284 25.55 5.79 2.06
C THR A 284 26.46 4.58 1.85
N ASN A 285 27.74 4.67 2.21
CA ASN A 285 28.68 3.56 2.11
C ASN A 285 28.33 2.46 3.13
N ASN A 286 28.16 1.23 2.65
CA ASN A 286 27.76 0.06 3.45
C ASN A 286 26.43 0.23 4.21
N ASN A 287 25.54 1.11 3.75
CA ASN A 287 24.19 1.20 4.31
C ASN A 287 23.43 -0.10 3.98
N ARG A 288 22.95 -0.80 5.02
CA ARG A 288 22.29 -2.11 4.87
C ARG A 288 20.96 -2.05 4.10
N TRP A 289 20.37 -0.86 3.98
CA TRP A 289 19.07 -0.65 3.36
C TRP A 289 19.19 -0.33 1.86
N LEU A 290 20.37 0.14 1.44
CA LEU A 290 20.65 0.41 0.04
C LEU A 290 21.10 -0.88 -0.68
N PRO A 291 20.65 -1.13 -1.91
CA PRO A 291 21.08 -2.27 -2.70
C PRO A 291 22.59 -2.16 -3.04
N LYS A 292 23.28 -3.30 -3.10
CA LYS A 292 24.72 -3.33 -3.41
C LYS A 292 25.04 -3.75 -4.84
N ILE A 293 24.05 -4.24 -5.57
CA ILE A 293 24.20 -4.71 -6.95
C ILE A 293 23.35 -3.87 -7.90
N VAL A 294 23.85 -3.70 -9.12
CA VAL A 294 23.19 -2.91 -10.16
C VAL A 294 21.90 -3.58 -10.60
N ALA A 295 20.83 -2.81 -10.76
CA ALA A 295 19.55 -3.29 -11.25
C ALA A 295 18.97 -2.32 -12.28
N GLN A 296 18.38 -2.86 -13.35
CA GLN A 296 17.76 -2.05 -14.40
C GLN A 296 16.51 -2.74 -14.92
N GLN A 297 15.43 -1.99 -15.11
CA GLN A 297 14.25 -2.48 -15.81
C GLN A 297 14.37 -2.32 -17.33
N ILE A 298 13.65 -3.17 -18.07
CA ILE A 298 13.51 -3.13 -19.52
C ILE A 298 12.08 -3.47 -19.94
N GLY A 299 11.71 -3.10 -21.18
CA GLY A 299 10.44 -3.49 -21.78
C GLY A 299 10.42 -4.97 -22.15
N TYR A 300 9.23 -5.56 -22.32
CA TYR A 300 9.15 -6.98 -22.66
C TYR A 300 9.60 -7.30 -24.09
N LYS A 301 9.55 -6.33 -25.02
CA LYS A 301 10.25 -6.48 -26.31
C LYS A 301 11.75 -6.66 -26.12
N GLU A 302 12.35 -5.83 -25.26
CA GLU A 302 13.79 -5.87 -25.01
C GLU A 302 14.18 -7.15 -24.27
N ALA A 303 13.32 -7.64 -23.37
CA ALA A 303 13.48 -8.95 -22.75
C ALA A 303 13.44 -10.07 -23.80
N ARG A 304 12.46 -10.05 -24.74
CA ARG A 304 12.39 -10.98 -25.87
C ARG A 304 13.68 -10.98 -26.69
N ASP A 305 14.21 -9.80 -27.01
CA ASP A 305 15.47 -9.66 -27.75
C ASP A 305 16.64 -10.32 -26.98
N ILE A 306 16.72 -10.15 -25.64
CA ILE A 306 17.71 -10.81 -24.78
C ILE A 306 17.52 -12.33 -24.75
N PHE A 307 16.28 -12.82 -24.55
CA PHE A 307 15.98 -14.26 -24.51
C PHE A 307 16.34 -14.96 -25.83
N SER A 308 16.26 -14.26 -26.96
CA SER A 308 16.69 -14.78 -28.27
C SER A 308 18.19 -15.09 -28.34
N HIS A 309 18.98 -14.58 -27.38
CA HIS A 309 20.43 -14.77 -27.29
C HIS A 309 20.86 -15.67 -26.13
N MET A 310 19.90 -16.15 -25.32
CA MET A 310 20.16 -17.08 -24.23
C MET A 310 20.20 -18.52 -24.73
N THR A 311 21.09 -19.32 -24.14
CA THR A 311 21.09 -20.78 -24.32
C THR A 311 20.88 -21.48 -22.99
N GLY A 312 20.60 -22.78 -23.04
CA GLY A 312 20.52 -23.62 -21.86
C GLY A 312 19.30 -24.53 -21.86
N LYS A 313 19.09 -25.19 -20.74
CA LYS A 313 17.95 -26.09 -20.53
C LYS A 313 16.65 -25.27 -20.48
N ARG A 314 15.60 -25.79 -21.13
CA ARG A 314 14.25 -25.23 -21.06
C ARG A 314 13.76 -25.20 -19.61
N VAL A 315 13.08 -24.11 -19.23
CA VAL A 315 12.48 -24.01 -17.90
C VAL A 315 11.29 -24.96 -17.72
N ILE A 316 10.92 -25.23 -16.47
CA ILE A 316 9.67 -25.92 -16.14
C ILE A 316 8.44 -25.10 -16.54
N SER A 317 7.29 -25.76 -16.71
CA SER A 317 6.08 -25.14 -17.28
C SER A 317 5.51 -23.98 -16.48
N ASN A 318 5.67 -23.93 -15.16
CA ASN A 318 5.22 -22.79 -14.34
C ASN A 318 6.20 -21.59 -14.35
N TRP A 319 7.38 -21.74 -14.96
CA TRP A 319 8.35 -20.66 -15.16
C TRP A 319 8.24 -20.02 -16.55
N THR A 320 7.42 -20.56 -17.46
CA THR A 320 7.17 -19.94 -18.75
C THR A 320 6.22 -18.74 -18.59
N GLY A 321 6.58 -17.60 -19.18
CA GLY A 321 5.69 -16.46 -19.36
C GLY A 321 5.04 -16.48 -20.74
N SER A 322 4.75 -15.29 -21.28
CA SER A 322 4.07 -15.10 -22.56
C SER A 322 4.83 -14.19 -23.55
N LEU A 323 6.16 -14.12 -23.45
CA LEU A 323 7.00 -13.58 -24.51
C LEU A 323 6.82 -14.42 -25.79
N ASP A 324 6.50 -13.77 -26.90
CA ASP A 324 6.35 -14.42 -28.19
C ASP A 324 7.71 -14.74 -28.83
N GLN A 325 7.71 -15.75 -29.71
CA GLN A 325 8.86 -16.10 -30.56
C GLN A 325 10.15 -16.55 -29.82
N VAL A 326 10.11 -16.71 -28.50
CA VAL A 326 11.24 -17.18 -27.69
C VAL A 326 10.85 -18.37 -26.83
N ASN A 327 11.85 -19.22 -26.51
CA ASN A 327 11.69 -20.24 -25.48
C ASN A 327 12.36 -19.74 -24.20
N TYR A 328 11.65 -19.86 -23.08
CA TYR A 328 12.25 -19.63 -21.78
C TYR A 328 13.25 -20.75 -21.46
N VAL A 329 14.49 -20.36 -21.22
CA VAL A 329 15.59 -21.23 -20.80
C VAL A 329 16.17 -20.70 -19.50
N TYR A 330 16.73 -21.56 -18.67
CA TYR A 330 17.36 -21.13 -17.42
C TYR A 330 18.57 -20.21 -17.66
N GLY A 331 19.22 -20.30 -18.81
CA GLY A 331 20.44 -19.56 -19.10
C GLY A 331 21.69 -20.36 -18.78
N GLY A 332 22.79 -19.65 -18.53
CA GLY A 332 24.12 -20.25 -18.43
C GLY A 332 25.17 -19.33 -19.00
N LEU A 333 25.60 -19.69 -20.21
CA LEU A 333 26.38 -18.82 -21.08
C LEU A 333 25.43 -18.15 -22.08
N LEU A 334 25.67 -16.86 -22.32
CA LEU A 334 25.13 -16.24 -23.52
C LEU A 334 25.76 -16.90 -24.76
N LEU A 335 25.04 -16.95 -25.89
CA LEU A 335 25.58 -17.47 -27.15
C LEU A 335 26.95 -16.86 -27.43
N ASN A 336 27.95 -17.66 -27.81
CA ASN A 336 29.28 -17.16 -28.22
C ASN A 336 29.95 -16.19 -27.21
N ASP A 337 29.96 -16.48 -25.90
CA ASP A 337 30.68 -15.69 -24.88
C ASP A 337 30.30 -14.19 -24.81
N ARG A 338 29.05 -13.87 -25.16
CA ARG A 338 28.52 -12.50 -25.14
C ARG A 338 28.55 -11.84 -23.77
N GLN A 339 28.51 -10.51 -23.71
CA GLN A 339 28.56 -9.75 -22.45
C GLN A 339 27.43 -8.72 -22.29
N VAL A 340 27.02 -8.43 -21.04
CA VAL A 340 25.95 -7.45 -20.73
C VAL A 340 26.41 -6.28 -19.87
N ASN A 341 26.20 -5.03 -20.33
CA ASN A 341 26.56 -3.79 -19.63
C ASN A 341 25.35 -3.00 -19.10
N SER A 342 25.49 -2.33 -17.94
CA SER A 342 24.54 -1.36 -17.33
C SER A 342 25.24 -0.06 -16.89
N THR A 343 24.59 1.11 -16.77
CA THR A 343 25.22 2.39 -16.32
C THR A 343 24.18 3.27 -15.62
N ILE A 344 24.49 3.93 -14.47
CA ILE A 344 23.56 4.77 -13.66
C ILE A 344 24.29 6.01 -13.04
N SER A 345 23.60 7.17 -12.81
CA SER A 345 24.07 8.39 -12.08
C SER A 345 22.92 9.23 -11.46
N TRP A 346 23.08 9.92 -10.30
CA TRP A 346 22.00 10.66 -9.55
C TRP A 346 22.41 11.94 -8.73
N TYR A 347 21.41 12.75 -8.25
CA TYR A 347 21.47 14.00 -7.41
C TYR A 347 20.34 14.11 -6.32
N LEU A 348 20.20 15.20 -5.50
CA LEU A 348 19.34 15.30 -4.26
C LEU A 348 18.54 16.63 -4.05
N THR A 349 17.32 16.60 -3.44
CA THR A 349 16.64 17.52 -2.42
C THR A 349 15.07 17.48 -2.45
N PHE A 350 14.29 17.65 -1.33
CA PHE A 350 12.79 17.83 -1.33
C PHE A 350 12.09 18.47 -0.04
N LEU A 351 10.72 18.66 0.02
CA LEU A 351 9.86 19.29 1.08
C LEU A 351 8.36 18.76 1.24
N ASN A 352 7.85 18.23 2.38
CA ASN A 352 6.41 17.84 2.55
C ASN A 352 5.41 19.00 2.82
N ARG A 353 4.09 18.73 2.82
CA ARG A 353 2.97 19.69 3.00
C ARG A 353 1.77 19.11 3.79
N LEU A 354 1.10 19.91 4.65
CA LEU A 354 -0.02 19.49 5.51
C LEU A 354 -1.08 20.55 5.77
N ARG A 355 -2.29 20.12 6.18
CA ARG A 355 -3.39 21.04 6.53
C ARG A 355 -4.25 20.54 7.68
N ILE A 356 -4.71 21.47 8.54
CA ILE A 356 -5.49 21.14 9.75
C ILE A 356 -6.83 21.91 9.78
N ILE A 357 -7.94 21.19 10.00
CA ILE A 357 -9.23 21.74 10.47
C ILE A 357 -9.36 21.40 11.96
N PRO A 358 -9.35 22.39 12.87
CA PRO A 358 -9.45 22.12 14.28
C PRO A 358 -10.86 21.66 14.68
N GLY A 359 -10.92 20.60 15.50
CA GLY A 359 -12.14 20.14 16.16
C GLY A 359 -12.60 21.13 17.24
N HIS A 360 -13.89 21.15 17.54
CA HIS A 360 -14.45 22.10 18.53
C HIS A 360 -14.68 21.51 19.92
N ILE A 361 -14.69 20.18 20.07
CA ILE A 361 -14.88 19.49 21.36
C ILE A 361 -13.63 18.68 21.74
N GLU A 362 -13.11 17.91 20.79
CA GLU A 362 -11.90 17.08 20.93
C GLU A 362 -10.83 17.55 19.93
N PRO A 363 -10.32 18.80 20.03
CA PRO A 363 -9.32 19.33 19.10
C PRO A 363 -8.01 18.54 19.08
N ASP A 364 -7.72 17.77 20.14
CA ASP A 364 -6.56 16.92 20.31
C ASP A 364 -6.80 15.47 19.83
N ARG A 365 -7.86 15.21 19.07
CA ARG A 365 -8.08 13.93 18.36
C ARG A 365 -8.09 14.17 16.87
N TYR A 366 -7.33 13.37 16.13
CA TYR A 366 -7.08 13.59 14.71
C TYR A 366 -7.67 12.45 13.87
N VAL A 367 -8.53 12.80 12.94
CA VAL A 367 -8.85 11.97 11.78
C VAL A 367 -8.08 12.56 10.60
N LEU A 368 -7.26 11.73 9.97
CA LEU A 368 -6.42 12.15 8.86
C LEU A 368 -6.97 11.55 7.57
N VAL A 369 -7.02 12.34 6.50
CA VAL A 369 -7.23 11.87 5.14
C VAL A 369 -6.04 12.32 4.33
N GLY A 370 -5.36 11.41 3.65
CA GLY A 370 -4.16 11.77 2.91
C GLY A 370 -3.75 10.74 1.90
N GLY A 371 -2.85 11.16 1.02
CA GLY A 371 -2.16 10.34 0.03
C GLY A 371 -1.00 11.14 -0.52
N HIS A 372 -0.16 10.50 -1.33
CA HIS A 372 0.95 11.20 -1.96
C HIS A 372 0.52 12.05 -3.16
N PHE A 373 1.41 12.94 -3.58
CA PHE A 373 1.26 13.72 -4.82
C PHE A 373 2.49 13.60 -5.76
N ASP A 374 3.55 12.89 -5.36
CA ASP A 374 4.66 12.58 -6.23
C ASP A 374 4.41 11.31 -7.05
N ALA A 375 4.76 11.33 -8.33
CA ALA A 375 4.66 10.16 -9.19
C ALA A 375 5.94 9.95 -10.00
N TRP A 376 6.20 8.72 -10.42
CA TRP A 376 7.33 8.43 -11.33
C TRP A 376 7.30 9.22 -12.65
N ASN A 377 6.11 9.61 -13.11
CA ASN A 377 5.92 10.34 -14.36
C ASN A 377 4.68 11.25 -14.26
N PHE A 378 3.63 11.04 -15.06
CA PHE A 378 2.37 11.81 -15.00
C PHE A 378 1.38 11.33 -13.94
N GLY A 379 1.50 10.07 -13.51
CA GLY A 379 0.77 9.50 -12.38
C GLY A 379 -0.75 9.67 -12.39
N ALA A 380 -1.45 9.40 -13.49
CA ALA A 380 -2.91 9.60 -13.51
C ALA A 380 -3.71 8.59 -12.69
N LEU A 381 -3.18 7.39 -12.46
CA LEU A 381 -3.77 6.44 -11.51
C LEU A 381 -3.03 6.57 -10.19
N ASP A 382 -1.72 6.36 -10.22
CA ASP A 382 -0.79 6.46 -9.10
C ASP A 382 0.05 7.74 -9.22
N ASP A 383 -0.28 8.82 -8.50
CA ASP A 383 -1.26 8.98 -7.41
C ASP A 383 -2.46 9.87 -7.76
N GLY A 384 -2.52 10.34 -9.00
CA GLY A 384 -3.39 11.41 -9.46
C GLY A 384 -4.86 11.17 -9.11
N SER A 385 -5.29 9.90 -9.15
CA SER A 385 -6.65 9.50 -8.80
C SER A 385 -6.98 9.79 -7.32
N GLY A 386 -6.04 9.55 -6.40
CA GLY A 386 -6.17 9.81 -4.97
C GLY A 386 -6.06 11.29 -4.61
N ILE A 387 -5.06 11.99 -5.14
CA ILE A 387 -4.88 13.42 -4.85
C ILE A 387 -6.04 14.26 -5.41
N ALA A 388 -6.64 13.86 -6.54
CA ALA A 388 -7.85 14.49 -7.07
C ALA A 388 -9.04 14.33 -6.12
N ILE A 389 -9.18 13.18 -5.46
CA ILE A 389 -10.19 12.96 -4.43
C ILE A 389 -9.90 13.82 -3.20
N ASN A 390 -8.65 13.87 -2.72
CA ASN A 390 -8.27 14.74 -1.60
C ASN A 390 -8.63 16.22 -1.85
N HIS A 391 -8.35 16.71 -3.06
CA HIS A 391 -8.76 18.05 -3.48
C HIS A 391 -10.26 18.28 -3.39
N GLU A 392 -11.03 17.34 -3.91
CA GLU A 392 -12.49 17.42 -3.90
C GLU A 392 -13.04 17.41 -2.47
N LEU A 393 -12.51 16.55 -1.60
CA LEU A 393 -12.88 16.53 -0.19
C LEU A 393 -12.59 17.87 0.48
N VAL A 394 -11.40 18.44 0.27
CA VAL A 394 -11.05 19.76 0.80
C VAL A 394 -12.05 20.84 0.35
N ARG A 395 -12.47 20.81 -0.92
CA ARG A 395 -13.47 21.74 -1.47
C ARG A 395 -14.84 21.55 -0.80
N VAL A 396 -15.29 20.30 -0.70
CA VAL A 396 -16.60 19.95 -0.13
C VAL A 396 -16.65 20.27 1.36
N PHE A 397 -15.69 19.80 2.15
CA PHE A 397 -15.61 20.11 3.59
C PHE A 397 -15.44 21.61 3.85
N GLY A 398 -14.63 22.31 3.03
CA GLY A 398 -14.54 23.77 3.06
C GLY A 398 -15.88 24.48 2.85
N SER A 399 -16.74 23.92 2.00
CA SER A 399 -18.10 24.42 1.75
C SER A 399 -19.06 24.09 2.91
N LEU A 400 -18.96 22.90 3.51
CA LEU A 400 -19.79 22.51 4.66
C LEU A 400 -19.55 23.39 5.90
N MET A 401 -18.31 23.82 6.11
CA MET A 401 -17.97 24.72 7.22
C MET A 401 -18.59 26.12 7.11
N ARG A 402 -18.99 26.55 5.90
CA ARG A 402 -19.65 27.85 5.66
C ARG A 402 -21.15 27.59 5.38
N PRO A 403 -22.08 27.55 6.36
CA PRO A 403 -22.08 28.27 7.64
C PRO A 403 -22.32 27.41 8.91
N ASN A 404 -22.41 26.07 8.84
CA ASN A 404 -23.11 25.29 9.88
C ASN A 404 -22.42 24.03 10.42
N TRP A 405 -21.30 23.60 9.86
CA TRP A 405 -20.57 22.41 10.33
C TRP A 405 -19.23 22.78 10.96
N LYS A 406 -18.96 22.20 12.13
CA LYS A 406 -17.64 22.19 12.78
C LYS A 406 -17.43 20.78 13.30
N PRO A 407 -16.31 20.12 12.95
CA PRO A 407 -16.11 18.74 13.36
C PRO A 407 -15.89 18.65 14.87
N ARG A 408 -16.37 17.58 15.51
CA ARG A 408 -16.14 17.33 16.95
C ARG A 408 -14.64 17.12 17.21
N ARG A 409 -14.00 16.28 16.39
CA ARG A 409 -12.55 16.00 16.36
C ARG A 409 -11.86 16.82 15.27
N SER A 410 -10.55 16.97 15.33
CA SER A 410 -9.81 17.65 14.27
C SER A 410 -9.72 16.77 13.01
N LEU A 411 -9.98 17.36 11.84
CA LEU A 411 -9.84 16.73 10.53
C LEU A 411 -8.60 17.28 9.84
N MET A 412 -7.66 16.43 9.46
CA MET A 412 -6.44 16.83 8.77
C MET A 412 -6.42 16.27 7.35
N PHE A 413 -6.09 17.13 6.39
CA PHE A 413 -5.82 16.71 5.02
C PHE A 413 -4.32 16.72 4.79
N CYS A 414 -3.79 15.63 4.24
CA CYS A 414 -2.36 15.43 4.06
C CYS A 414 -2.04 15.17 2.59
N ALA A 415 -0.97 15.78 2.09
CA ALA A 415 -0.42 15.54 0.76
C ALA A 415 1.05 15.18 0.97
N TRP A 416 1.35 13.88 0.91
CA TRP A 416 2.68 13.34 1.16
C TRP A 416 3.52 13.41 -0.10
N ALA A 417 4.83 13.48 0.05
CA ALA A 417 5.70 13.39 -1.10
C ALA A 417 6.90 12.49 -0.85
N ALA A 418 7.59 12.14 -1.93
CA ALA A 418 8.59 11.08 -1.95
C ALA A 418 8.03 9.73 -1.44
N GLU A 419 6.75 9.45 -1.67
CA GLU A 419 6.18 8.13 -1.40
C GLU A 419 6.84 7.09 -2.31
N GLU A 420 6.98 7.42 -3.59
CA GLU A 420 7.50 6.51 -4.61
C GLU A 420 8.94 6.05 -4.30
N TYR A 421 9.63 6.86 -3.51
CA TYR A 421 11.00 6.66 -3.05
C TYR A 421 11.12 5.85 -1.75
N GLY A 422 10.01 5.36 -1.20
CA GLY A 422 10.00 4.55 0.01
C GLY A 422 9.17 5.17 1.13
N ILE A 423 7.99 5.72 0.81
CA ILE A 423 7.02 6.22 1.80
C ILE A 423 7.65 7.33 2.67
N ILE A 424 8.55 8.11 2.08
CA ILE A 424 9.46 8.95 2.86
C ILE A 424 8.66 10.05 3.54
N GLY A 425 7.81 10.76 2.80
CA GLY A 425 7.16 11.95 3.33
C GLY A 425 6.31 11.68 4.57
N SER A 426 5.43 10.68 4.52
CA SER A 426 4.60 10.33 5.67
C SER A 426 5.41 9.73 6.82
N ILE A 427 6.46 8.95 6.56
CA ILE A 427 7.33 8.41 7.62
C ILE A 427 8.09 9.52 8.35
N GLU A 428 8.71 10.46 7.63
CA GLU A 428 9.43 11.57 8.26
C GLU A 428 8.51 12.43 9.13
N PHE A 429 7.27 12.65 8.67
CA PHE A 429 6.25 13.32 9.49
C PHE A 429 5.91 12.52 10.75
N ILE A 430 5.76 11.21 10.62
CA ILE A 430 5.47 10.35 11.76
C ILE A 430 6.62 10.31 12.75
N GLU A 431 7.86 10.30 12.28
CA GLU A 431 9.06 10.36 13.12
C GLU A 431 9.16 11.71 13.87
N GLU A 432 8.83 12.83 13.20
CA GLU A 432 8.79 14.15 13.85
C GLU A 432 7.73 14.22 14.96
N PHE A 433 6.55 13.64 14.72
CA PHE A 433 5.39 13.79 15.61
C PHE A 433 4.97 12.50 16.34
N ALA A 434 5.83 11.49 16.41
CA ALA A 434 5.49 10.14 16.88
C ALA A 434 4.75 10.13 18.23
N LYS A 435 5.18 10.98 19.17
CA LYS A 435 4.56 11.07 20.51
C LYS A 435 3.13 11.61 20.48
N ILE A 436 2.88 12.58 19.59
CA ILE A 436 1.58 13.19 19.42
C ILE A 436 0.68 12.24 18.64
N LEU A 437 1.18 11.72 17.51
CA LEU A 437 0.38 10.88 16.62
C LEU A 437 -0.04 9.56 17.29
N GLY A 438 0.88 8.88 17.97
CA GLY A 438 0.60 7.61 18.65
C GLY A 438 -0.36 7.71 19.84
N THR A 439 -0.78 8.91 20.25
CA THR A 439 -1.75 9.10 21.34
C THR A 439 -3.03 9.82 20.92
N ARG A 440 -3.04 10.42 19.73
CA ARG A 440 -4.12 11.33 19.30
C ARG A 440 -4.76 10.97 17.96
N VAL A 441 -4.10 10.16 17.13
CA VAL A 441 -4.70 9.72 15.86
C VAL A 441 -5.81 8.71 16.14
N VAL A 442 -7.01 9.03 15.67
CA VAL A 442 -8.18 8.15 15.70
C VAL A 442 -8.10 7.16 14.53
N SER A 443 -7.88 7.69 13.33
CA SER A 443 -7.73 6.89 12.11
C SER A 443 -7.02 7.68 11.03
N TYR A 444 -6.25 6.99 10.19
CA TYR A 444 -5.70 7.50 8.94
C TYR A 444 -6.44 6.88 7.74
N LEU A 445 -7.00 7.70 6.87
CA LEU A 445 -7.72 7.29 5.67
C LEU A 445 -6.84 7.57 4.44
N ASN A 446 -6.31 6.52 3.82
CA ASN A 446 -5.29 6.60 2.77
C ASN A 446 -5.92 6.62 1.37
N MET A 447 -5.61 7.65 0.59
CA MET A 447 -6.05 7.89 -0.79
C MET A 447 -4.85 7.97 -1.73
N ASP A 448 -4.32 6.81 -2.05
CA ASP A 448 -3.29 6.57 -3.07
C ASP A 448 -3.99 6.24 -4.40
N VAL A 449 -3.83 5.05 -4.97
CA VAL A 449 -4.53 4.64 -6.19
C VAL A 449 -6.01 4.39 -5.90
N ALA A 450 -6.83 5.41 -6.07
CA ALA A 450 -8.25 5.35 -5.79
C ALA A 450 -9.03 4.52 -6.82
N VAL A 451 -8.65 4.55 -8.09
CA VAL A 451 -9.43 3.95 -9.18
C VAL A 451 -8.53 3.37 -10.28
N THR A 452 -8.57 2.06 -10.45
CA THR A 452 -7.96 1.32 -11.59
C THR A 452 -9.00 0.58 -12.42
N GLY A 453 -10.26 0.60 -11.99
CA GLY A 453 -11.42 0.08 -12.70
C GLY A 453 -12.73 0.51 -12.05
N ARG A 454 -13.85 -0.09 -12.45
CA ARG A 454 -15.20 0.44 -12.12
C ARG A 454 -16.21 -0.60 -11.66
N GLU A 455 -15.76 -1.81 -11.35
CA GLU A 455 -16.67 -2.93 -11.07
C GLU A 455 -16.79 -3.31 -9.61
N VAL A 456 -15.72 -3.19 -8.80
CA VAL A 456 -15.75 -3.53 -7.38
C VAL A 456 -14.76 -2.70 -6.57
N MET A 457 -15.13 -2.33 -5.35
CA MET A 457 -14.22 -1.69 -4.39
C MET A 457 -13.45 -2.75 -3.59
N LEU A 458 -12.14 -2.62 -3.50
CA LEU A 458 -11.29 -3.36 -2.56
C LEU A 458 -10.92 -2.45 -1.40
N LEU A 459 -10.79 -3.03 -0.21
CA LEU A 459 -10.40 -2.31 0.99
C LEU A 459 -9.14 -2.93 1.58
N ASP A 460 -8.24 -2.08 2.03
CA ASP A 460 -7.17 -2.47 2.93
C ASP A 460 -7.37 -1.74 4.26
N MET A 461 -7.67 -2.46 5.34
CA MET A 461 -8.11 -1.79 6.56
C MET A 461 -7.77 -2.52 7.85
N SER A 462 -7.73 -1.74 8.93
CA SER A 462 -7.69 -2.26 10.29
C SER A 462 -9.01 -2.99 10.63
N PRO A 463 -8.96 -4.18 11.27
CA PRO A 463 -10.18 -4.93 11.64
C PRO A 463 -11.20 -4.13 12.44
N LEU A 464 -10.76 -3.17 13.26
CA LEU A 464 -11.62 -2.28 14.04
C LEU A 464 -12.67 -1.52 13.21
N LEU A 465 -12.37 -1.25 11.94
CA LEU A 465 -13.20 -0.46 11.04
C LEU A 465 -14.18 -1.31 10.23
N TYR A 466 -14.15 -2.65 10.34
CA TYR A 466 -14.93 -3.53 9.46
C TYR A 466 -16.42 -3.19 9.44
N ASP A 467 -17.07 -3.19 10.60
CA ASP A 467 -18.52 -2.94 10.69
C ASP A 467 -18.87 -1.52 10.26
N PHE A 468 -18.03 -0.57 10.65
CA PHE A 468 -18.15 0.83 10.27
C PHE A 468 -18.15 1.00 8.75
N VAL A 469 -17.17 0.43 8.04
CA VAL A 469 -17.08 0.59 6.58
C VAL A 469 -18.21 -0.14 5.86
N ILE A 470 -18.65 -1.29 6.36
CA ILE A 470 -19.85 -1.95 5.84
C ILE A 470 -21.05 -1.00 5.89
N ASP A 471 -21.24 -0.29 6.99
CA ASP A 471 -22.35 0.65 7.12
C ASP A 471 -22.18 1.93 6.29
N ILE A 472 -20.96 2.43 6.11
CA ILE A 472 -20.68 3.51 5.14
C ILE A 472 -21.04 3.05 3.72
N SER A 473 -20.68 1.83 3.35
CA SER A 473 -20.88 1.29 2.00
C SER A 473 -22.36 1.08 1.64
N ARG A 474 -23.24 0.94 2.64
CA ARG A 474 -24.71 0.90 2.47
C ARG A 474 -25.32 2.27 2.16
N GLN A 475 -24.59 3.35 2.42
CA GLN A 475 -25.09 4.72 2.26
C GLN A 475 -24.64 5.38 0.96
N VAL A 476 -23.67 4.77 0.25
CA VAL A 476 -23.09 5.31 -0.97
C VAL A 476 -23.47 4.44 -2.17
N LYS A 477 -23.90 5.08 -3.26
CA LYS A 477 -24.18 4.40 -4.53
C LYS A 477 -22.88 3.92 -5.19
N ALA A 478 -22.92 2.71 -5.70
CA ALA A 478 -21.89 2.17 -6.58
C ALA A 478 -21.92 2.91 -7.93
N PRO A 479 -20.79 3.03 -8.64
CA PRO A 479 -20.72 3.71 -9.91
C PRO A 479 -21.40 2.87 -11.00
N TYR A 480 -22.01 3.53 -11.97
CA TYR A 480 -22.62 2.93 -13.17
C TYR A 480 -23.77 1.93 -12.94
N VAL A 481 -24.20 1.72 -11.70
CA VAL A 481 -25.31 0.81 -11.33
C VAL A 481 -26.24 1.47 -10.32
N ASN A 482 -27.50 1.04 -10.27
CA ASN A 482 -28.48 1.56 -9.31
C ASN A 482 -28.48 0.77 -7.98
N GLU A 483 -27.28 0.49 -7.46
CA GLU A 483 -27.04 -0.28 -6.23
C GLU A 483 -26.15 0.54 -5.30
N THR A 484 -26.14 0.23 -4.01
CA THR A 484 -25.13 0.70 -3.06
C THR A 484 -23.81 -0.05 -3.25
N VAL A 485 -22.69 0.49 -2.74
CA VAL A 485 -21.40 -0.23 -2.75
C VAL A 485 -21.53 -1.59 -2.04
N TYR A 486 -22.27 -1.64 -0.93
CA TYR A 486 -22.55 -2.90 -0.23
C TYR A 486 -23.31 -3.91 -1.11
N GLU A 487 -24.41 -3.49 -1.74
CA GLU A 487 -25.20 -4.34 -2.62
C GLU A 487 -24.39 -4.84 -3.82
N GLN A 488 -23.51 -4.00 -4.36
CA GLN A 488 -22.60 -4.38 -5.44
C GLN A 488 -21.63 -5.49 -4.99
N TRP A 489 -21.07 -5.40 -3.77
CA TRP A 489 -20.26 -6.48 -3.21
C TRP A 489 -21.06 -7.78 -3.11
N ILE A 490 -22.27 -7.74 -2.56
CA ILE A 490 -23.13 -8.93 -2.44
C ILE A 490 -23.37 -9.58 -3.80
N ARG A 491 -23.68 -8.77 -4.82
CA ARG A 491 -23.92 -9.25 -6.18
C ARG A 491 -22.68 -9.94 -6.76
N ILE A 492 -21.50 -9.32 -6.63
CA ILE A 492 -20.23 -9.87 -7.14
C ILE A 492 -19.78 -11.09 -6.32
N ASN A 493 -20.18 -11.15 -5.05
CA ASN A 493 -19.94 -12.27 -4.15
C ASN A 493 -21.00 -13.37 -4.24
N ASN A 494 -21.75 -13.44 -5.35
CA ASN A 494 -22.77 -14.47 -5.59
C ASN A 494 -23.84 -14.58 -4.48
N GLY A 495 -24.19 -13.46 -3.85
CA GLY A 495 -25.19 -13.39 -2.78
C GLY A 495 -24.64 -13.62 -1.36
N ASP A 496 -23.37 -13.97 -1.19
CA ASP A 496 -22.76 -14.15 0.13
C ASP A 496 -22.52 -12.81 0.83
N LYS A 497 -23.03 -12.71 2.06
CA LYS A 497 -22.98 -11.52 2.93
C LYS A 497 -21.64 -11.34 3.62
N ASP A 498 -20.81 -12.36 3.69
CA ASP A 498 -19.45 -12.28 4.22
C ASP A 498 -18.49 -11.76 3.14
N VAL A 499 -18.70 -10.51 2.74
CA VAL A 499 -17.95 -9.84 1.65
C VAL A 499 -16.47 -9.65 2.00
N GLY A 500 -16.15 -9.57 3.29
CA GLY A 500 -14.81 -9.24 3.75
C GLY A 500 -13.77 -10.32 3.46
N LYS A 501 -14.16 -11.60 3.38
CA LYS A 501 -13.24 -12.68 2.98
C LYS A 501 -12.65 -12.50 1.59
N ARG A 502 -13.34 -11.77 0.71
CA ARG A 502 -12.97 -11.66 -0.71
C ARG A 502 -12.44 -10.28 -1.08
N PHE A 503 -12.96 -9.22 -0.47
CA PHE A 503 -12.66 -7.86 -0.91
C PHE A 503 -11.82 -7.06 0.08
N PHE A 504 -11.60 -7.58 1.30
CA PHE A 504 -10.89 -6.85 2.35
C PHE A 504 -9.58 -7.54 2.71
N THR A 505 -8.53 -6.74 2.88
CA THR A 505 -7.24 -7.16 3.44
C THR A 505 -6.98 -6.46 4.77
N MET A 506 -6.11 -7.06 5.58
CA MET A 506 -5.68 -6.45 6.85
C MET A 506 -4.59 -5.43 6.55
N GLY A 507 -4.91 -4.13 6.69
CA GLY A 507 -4.05 -3.00 6.35
C GLY A 507 -2.82 -2.84 7.23
N ILE A 508 -1.90 -3.78 7.08
CA ILE A 508 -0.69 -3.96 7.88
C ILE A 508 0.55 -4.11 6.97
N ASP A 509 0.39 -4.06 5.65
CA ASP A 509 1.55 -4.12 4.76
C ASP A 509 2.33 -2.78 4.71
N ALA A 510 3.32 -2.71 3.81
CA ALA A 510 4.18 -1.54 3.61
C ALA A 510 3.96 -0.92 2.22
N GLY A 511 2.72 -0.91 1.74
CA GLY A 511 2.38 -0.58 0.35
C GLY A 511 2.10 0.89 0.05
N SER A 512 1.88 1.73 1.07
CA SER A 512 1.55 3.17 0.90
C SER A 512 1.71 3.94 2.23
N ASP A 513 1.33 5.22 2.28
CA ASP A 513 1.51 6.14 3.40
C ASP A 513 0.85 5.72 4.74
N TYR A 514 -0.10 4.76 4.72
CA TYR A 514 -0.64 4.20 5.97
C TYR A 514 0.38 3.39 6.78
N THR A 515 1.50 3.01 6.17
CA THR A 515 2.52 2.13 6.77
C THR A 515 2.97 2.63 8.14
N GLY A 516 3.44 3.87 8.22
CA GLY A 516 3.88 4.44 9.50
C GLY A 516 2.73 4.62 10.50
N PHE A 517 1.54 4.95 10.02
CA PHE A 517 0.37 5.13 10.90
C PHE A 517 -0.06 3.82 11.55
N SER A 518 0.02 2.71 10.82
CA SER A 518 -0.29 1.37 11.29
C SER A 518 0.84 0.81 12.17
N GLN A 519 2.08 0.82 11.67
CA GLN A 519 3.19 0.07 12.26
C GLN A 519 3.99 0.86 13.31
N ILE A 520 4.03 2.18 13.22
CA ILE A 520 4.79 3.06 14.15
C ILE A 520 3.83 3.76 15.12
N ALA A 521 2.81 4.44 14.61
CA ALA A 521 1.85 5.17 15.46
C ALA A 521 0.79 4.24 16.09
N GLY A 522 0.56 3.04 15.54
CA GLY A 522 -0.41 2.08 16.09
C GLY A 522 -1.87 2.52 15.93
N SER A 523 -2.17 3.30 14.89
CA SER A 523 -3.51 3.85 14.63
C SER A 523 -4.27 3.02 13.59
N SER A 524 -5.60 3.04 13.67
CA SER A 524 -6.47 2.41 12.69
C SER A 524 -6.27 3.05 11.31
N ASN A 525 -6.31 2.25 10.25
CA ASN A 525 -6.16 2.72 8.88
C ASN A 525 -7.24 2.15 7.96
N LEU A 526 -7.53 2.89 6.88
CA LEU A 526 -8.41 2.49 5.79
C LEU A 526 -7.86 3.02 4.46
N GLY A 527 -7.43 2.13 3.59
CA GLY A 527 -7.21 2.36 2.17
C GLY A 527 -8.33 1.72 1.34
N MET A 528 -8.57 2.25 0.15
CA MET A 528 -9.56 1.70 -0.77
C MET A 528 -9.21 1.99 -2.23
N THR A 529 -9.56 1.04 -3.10
CA THR A 529 -9.36 1.16 -4.54
C THR A 529 -10.56 0.56 -5.27
N TYR A 530 -11.05 1.24 -6.31
CA TYR A 530 -12.00 0.66 -7.25
C TYR A 530 -11.28 -0.05 -8.39
N VAL A 531 -11.63 -1.31 -8.66
CA VAL A 531 -10.98 -2.17 -9.64
C VAL A 531 -12.01 -2.82 -10.57
N ASN A 532 -11.54 -3.41 -11.67
CA ASN A 532 -12.34 -4.40 -12.41
C ASN A 532 -12.26 -5.76 -11.71
N VAL A 533 -13.27 -6.61 -11.83
CA VAL A 533 -13.34 -7.92 -11.13
C VAL A 533 -12.13 -8.81 -11.49
N SER A 534 -11.58 -8.68 -12.69
CA SER A 534 -10.34 -9.35 -13.09
C SER A 534 -9.13 -8.95 -12.24
N GLY A 535 -9.11 -7.72 -11.72
CA GLY A 535 -8.05 -7.16 -10.87
C GLY A 535 -8.13 -7.54 -9.39
N ILE A 536 -9.14 -8.33 -8.97
CA ILE A 536 -9.21 -8.81 -7.58
C ILE A 536 -7.99 -9.68 -7.25
N GLN A 537 -7.57 -10.55 -8.16
CA GLN A 537 -6.46 -11.48 -7.93
C GLN A 537 -5.11 -10.77 -7.81
N SER A 538 -4.99 -9.58 -8.39
CA SER A 538 -3.80 -8.75 -8.32
C SER A 538 -3.83 -7.75 -7.15
N GLY A 539 -4.87 -7.79 -6.29
CA GLY A 539 -5.02 -6.86 -5.18
C GLY A 539 -5.17 -5.40 -5.64
N GLY A 540 -5.65 -5.17 -6.87
CA GLY A 540 -5.73 -3.85 -7.48
C GLY A 540 -4.52 -3.41 -8.29
N ALA A 541 -3.43 -4.19 -8.33
CA ALA A 541 -2.32 -3.93 -9.25
C ALA A 541 -2.80 -4.02 -10.71
N TYR A 542 -2.24 -3.16 -11.56
CA TYR A 542 -2.70 -2.95 -12.93
C TYR A 542 -1.52 -2.86 -13.92
N PRO A 543 -1.75 -3.15 -15.21
CA PRO A 543 -0.67 -3.32 -16.19
C PRO A 543 0.29 -2.13 -16.39
N LEU A 544 -0.24 -0.90 -16.37
CA LEU A 544 0.50 0.32 -16.72
C LEU A 544 1.20 0.98 -15.52
N TYR A 545 1.17 0.32 -14.37
CA TYR A 545 1.75 0.79 -13.12
C TYR A 545 3.21 1.24 -13.26
N HIS A 546 3.51 2.45 -12.76
CA HIS A 546 4.79 3.15 -12.78
C HIS A 546 5.41 3.32 -14.18
N THR A 547 4.58 3.34 -15.22
CA THR A 547 5.00 3.64 -16.59
C THR A 547 4.64 5.07 -16.97
N GLN A 548 5.18 5.55 -18.09
CA GLN A 548 4.77 6.85 -18.61
C GLN A 548 3.33 6.89 -19.16
N TYR A 549 2.65 5.74 -19.25
CA TYR A 549 1.32 5.62 -19.86
C TYR A 549 0.18 5.85 -18.86
N GLU A 550 0.50 6.13 -17.61
CA GLU A 550 -0.47 6.60 -16.62
C GLU A 550 -0.87 8.06 -16.88
N THR A 551 -1.66 8.25 -17.92
CA THR A 551 -2.05 9.57 -18.41
C THR A 551 -3.53 9.86 -18.12
N PHE A 552 -3.92 11.13 -18.15
CA PHE A 552 -5.34 11.49 -18.09
C PHE A 552 -6.18 10.76 -19.16
N ARG A 553 -5.61 10.55 -20.34
CA ARG A 553 -6.26 9.80 -21.44
C ARG A 553 -6.60 8.38 -21.03
N LEU A 554 -5.69 7.68 -20.34
CA LEU A 554 -5.95 6.35 -19.80
C LEU A 554 -7.22 6.35 -18.95
N VAL A 555 -7.31 7.30 -18.02
CA VAL A 555 -8.46 7.43 -17.13
C VAL A 555 -9.74 7.73 -17.89
N LYS A 556 -9.70 8.76 -18.74
CA LYS A 556 -10.87 9.28 -19.46
C LYS A 556 -11.44 8.30 -20.49
N ASN A 557 -10.60 7.46 -21.09
CA ASN A 557 -11.05 6.59 -22.18
C ASN A 557 -11.31 5.16 -21.74
N PHE A 558 -10.61 4.65 -20.72
CA PHE A 558 -10.62 3.23 -20.41
C PHE A 558 -11.00 2.89 -18.97
N VAL A 559 -10.61 3.72 -17.99
CA VAL A 559 -10.79 3.40 -16.57
C VAL A 559 -12.12 3.92 -16.03
N ASP A 560 -12.35 5.24 -16.08
CA ASP A 560 -13.52 5.88 -15.48
C ASP A 560 -14.00 7.10 -16.29
N PRO A 561 -14.60 6.91 -17.48
CA PRO A 561 -14.88 8.00 -18.43
C PRO A 561 -15.77 9.12 -17.89
N GLU A 562 -16.70 8.79 -17.00
CA GLU A 562 -17.63 9.73 -16.37
C GLU A 562 -17.24 10.08 -14.92
N PHE A 563 -16.09 9.61 -14.45
CA PHE A 563 -15.58 9.84 -13.10
C PHE A 563 -16.50 9.35 -11.96
N GLN A 564 -17.47 8.48 -12.27
CA GLN A 564 -18.41 7.98 -11.27
C GLN A 564 -17.72 7.11 -10.22
N ALA A 565 -16.72 6.31 -10.60
CA ALA A 565 -15.98 5.49 -9.64
C ALA A 565 -15.15 6.37 -8.69
N HIS A 566 -14.49 7.41 -9.21
CA HIS A 566 -13.80 8.40 -8.37
C HIS A 566 -14.77 9.11 -7.41
N GLN A 567 -15.95 9.51 -7.89
CA GLN A 567 -16.98 10.12 -7.05
C GLN A 567 -17.48 9.15 -5.96
N THR A 568 -17.65 7.87 -6.28
CA THR A 568 -18.01 6.85 -5.30
C THR A 568 -16.93 6.70 -4.23
N VAL A 569 -15.65 6.60 -4.60
CA VAL A 569 -14.53 6.53 -3.64
C VAL A 569 -14.50 7.79 -2.76
N ALA A 570 -14.58 8.98 -3.36
CA ALA A 570 -14.64 10.25 -2.64
C ALA A 570 -15.80 10.31 -1.65
N ARG A 571 -16.98 9.80 -2.03
CA ARG A 571 -18.13 9.70 -1.13
C ARG A 571 -17.90 8.71 0.01
N VAL A 572 -17.31 7.55 -0.23
CA VAL A 572 -17.02 6.56 0.83
C VAL A 572 -16.00 7.11 1.82
N VAL A 573 -14.84 7.55 1.36
CA VAL A 573 -13.77 8.06 2.24
C VAL A 573 -14.18 9.34 2.96
N GLY A 574 -14.86 10.26 2.27
CA GLY A 574 -15.26 11.52 2.87
C GLY A 574 -16.43 11.35 3.84
N LEU A 575 -17.35 10.41 3.57
CA LEU A 575 -18.39 10.05 4.54
C LEU A 575 -17.76 9.36 5.76
N ALA A 576 -16.74 8.51 5.56
CA ALA A 576 -15.99 7.92 6.66
C ALA A 576 -15.30 8.99 7.52
N ALA A 577 -14.62 9.96 6.89
CA ALA A 577 -13.98 11.09 7.56
C ALA A 577 -14.99 11.94 8.33
N LEU A 578 -16.10 12.33 7.69
CA LEU A 578 -17.18 13.09 8.30
C LEU A 578 -17.74 12.36 9.53
N THR A 579 -17.98 11.05 9.40
CA THR A 579 -18.54 10.26 10.50
C THR A 579 -17.56 10.17 11.67
N LEU A 580 -16.31 9.78 11.44
CA LEU A 580 -15.30 9.64 12.51
C LEU A 580 -15.00 10.97 13.22
N THR A 581 -15.15 12.08 12.51
CA THR A 581 -14.94 13.42 13.07
C THR A 581 -16.11 13.96 13.85
N ASP A 582 -17.34 13.46 13.65
CA ASP A 582 -18.56 14.01 14.24
C ASP A 582 -19.19 13.15 15.33
N VAL A 583 -19.08 11.82 15.25
CA VAL A 583 -19.75 10.91 16.20
C VAL A 583 -19.21 11.05 17.62
N ASP A 584 -20.09 11.01 18.61
CA ASP A 584 -19.69 11.05 20.01
C ASP A 584 -18.92 9.79 20.40
N LEU A 585 -19.45 8.62 20.03
CA LEU A 585 -18.81 7.33 20.20
C LEU A 585 -18.19 6.86 18.89
N LEU A 586 -16.89 6.57 18.90
CA LEU A 586 -16.20 5.98 17.75
C LEU A 586 -16.80 4.60 17.41
N PRO A 587 -17.12 4.32 16.14
CA PRO A 587 -17.79 3.09 15.71
C PRO A 587 -16.79 1.93 15.54
N PHE A 588 -15.89 1.76 16.52
CA PHE A 588 -14.86 0.73 16.48
C PHE A 588 -15.36 -0.55 17.15
N ASN A 589 -15.16 -1.68 16.48
CA ASN A 589 -15.54 -2.98 17.02
C ASN A 589 -14.30 -3.85 17.33
N PRO A 590 -13.85 -3.94 18.59
CA PRO A 590 -12.70 -4.77 18.97
C PRO A 590 -12.93 -6.28 18.78
N ILE A 591 -14.18 -6.75 18.68
CA ILE A 591 -14.46 -8.16 18.38
C ILE A 591 -13.89 -8.57 17.02
N ARG A 592 -13.86 -7.65 16.04
CA ARG A 592 -13.26 -7.90 14.72
C ARG A 592 -11.77 -8.17 14.79
N TYR A 593 -11.07 -7.60 15.78
CA TYR A 593 -9.66 -7.94 16.03
C TYR A 593 -9.50 -9.38 16.52
N HIS A 594 -10.42 -9.89 17.35
CA HIS A 594 -10.38 -11.28 17.77
C HIS A 594 -10.49 -12.23 16.57
N GLU A 595 -11.42 -11.97 15.65
CA GLU A 595 -11.59 -12.77 14.42
C GLU A 595 -10.32 -12.73 13.55
N ALA A 596 -9.72 -11.56 13.38
CA ALA A 596 -8.47 -11.39 12.66
C ALA A 596 -7.31 -12.15 13.31
N LEU A 597 -7.18 -12.07 14.65
CA LEU A 597 -6.15 -12.78 15.40
C LEU A 597 -6.31 -14.31 15.31
N LEU A 598 -7.55 -14.82 15.30
CA LEU A 598 -7.81 -16.25 15.08
C LEU A 598 -7.39 -16.69 13.68
N SER A 599 -7.69 -15.89 12.66
CA SER A 599 -7.26 -16.15 11.29
C SER A 599 -5.73 -16.21 11.18
N LEU A 600 -5.04 -15.20 11.74
CA LEU A 600 -3.59 -15.14 11.80
C LEU A 600 -2.97 -16.32 12.56
N LEU A 601 -3.57 -16.74 13.68
CA LEU A 601 -3.14 -17.94 14.40
C LEU A 601 -3.25 -19.19 13.52
N GLY A 602 -4.33 -19.31 12.76
CA GLY A 602 -4.53 -20.39 11.79
C GLY A 602 -3.40 -20.46 10.77
N PHE A 603 -3.09 -19.34 10.12
CA PHE A 603 -1.96 -19.24 9.17
C PHE A 603 -0.62 -19.54 9.84
N THR A 604 -0.38 -19.00 11.04
CA THR A 604 0.88 -19.20 11.76
C THR A 604 1.10 -20.68 12.09
N LYS A 605 0.06 -21.41 12.49
CA LYS A 605 0.12 -22.86 12.75
C LYS A 605 0.46 -23.67 11.51
N LEU A 606 -0.03 -23.29 10.34
CA LEU A 606 0.26 -23.98 9.08
C LEU A 606 1.73 -23.86 8.67
N SER A 607 2.38 -22.75 9.01
CA SER A 607 3.78 -22.48 8.65
C SER A 607 4.78 -22.82 9.77
N ALA A 608 4.31 -23.18 10.96
CA ALA A 608 5.17 -23.43 12.11
C ALA A 608 5.69 -24.87 12.16
N PRO A 609 6.86 -25.10 12.79
CA PRO A 609 7.33 -26.46 13.09
C PRO A 609 6.33 -27.23 13.95
N GLU A 610 6.25 -28.55 13.80
CA GLU A 610 5.37 -29.41 14.61
C GLU A 610 5.61 -29.30 16.13
N SER A 611 6.83 -28.91 16.53
CA SER A 611 7.21 -28.69 17.93
C SER A 611 6.74 -27.36 18.52
N ALA A 612 6.17 -26.46 17.70
CA ALA A 612 5.72 -25.15 18.16
C ALA A 612 4.51 -25.28 19.08
N ASN A 613 4.59 -24.65 20.26
CA ASN A 613 3.50 -24.61 21.23
C ASN A 613 2.76 -23.26 21.15
N PHE A 614 1.47 -23.32 20.84
CA PHE A 614 0.60 -22.16 20.67
C PHE A 614 -0.30 -21.86 21.88
N THR A 615 -0.24 -22.65 22.95
CA THR A 615 -1.18 -22.58 24.08
C THR A 615 -1.25 -21.18 24.71
N SER A 616 -0.11 -20.50 24.87
CA SER A 616 -0.10 -19.15 25.44
C SER A 616 -0.74 -18.12 24.51
N LEU A 617 -0.54 -18.25 23.19
CA LEU A 617 -1.12 -17.36 22.20
C LEU A 617 -2.62 -17.61 22.04
N GLU A 618 -3.05 -18.87 22.01
CA GLU A 618 -4.46 -19.27 22.04
C GLU A 618 -5.17 -18.68 23.26
N TYR A 619 -4.59 -18.87 24.45
CA TYR A 619 -5.13 -18.31 25.68
C TYR A 619 -5.23 -16.77 25.61
N ALA A 620 -4.22 -16.09 25.10
CA ALA A 620 -4.24 -14.63 24.94
C ALA A 620 -5.37 -14.17 23.99
N ILE A 621 -5.56 -14.86 22.87
CA ILE A 621 -6.63 -14.55 21.89
C ILE A 621 -8.02 -14.80 22.50
N ASP A 622 -8.18 -15.86 23.30
CA ASP A 622 -9.42 -16.15 24.02
C ASP A 622 -9.71 -15.11 25.11
N GLN A 623 -8.70 -14.68 25.87
CA GLN A 623 -8.86 -13.58 26.84
C GLN A 623 -9.24 -12.27 26.13
N PHE A 624 -8.62 -11.98 24.99
CA PHE A 624 -8.94 -10.79 24.20
C PHE A 624 -10.41 -10.80 23.73
N LYS A 625 -10.94 -11.96 23.34
CA LYS A 625 -12.38 -12.14 23.03
C LYS A 625 -13.27 -11.74 24.21
N ILE A 626 -12.97 -12.30 25.38
CA ILE A 626 -13.78 -12.08 26.60
C ILE A 626 -13.80 -10.59 26.93
N VAL A 627 -12.63 -9.94 26.94
CA VAL A 627 -12.51 -8.51 27.26
C VAL A 627 -13.21 -7.64 26.21
N SER A 628 -13.09 -7.97 24.92
CA SER A 628 -13.75 -7.24 23.83
C SER A 628 -15.28 -7.33 23.93
N ASN A 629 -15.82 -8.51 24.21
CA ASN A 629 -17.26 -8.69 24.44
C ASN A 629 -17.76 -7.91 25.65
N GLN A 630 -17.02 -7.94 26.75
CA GLN A 630 -17.36 -7.16 27.95
C GLN A 630 -17.30 -5.65 27.68
N PHE A 631 -16.32 -5.19 26.90
CA PHE A 631 -16.21 -3.79 26.49
C PHE A 631 -17.43 -3.35 25.68
N ASN A 632 -17.78 -4.07 24.62
CA ASN A 632 -18.95 -3.75 23.79
C ASN A 632 -20.25 -3.80 24.61
N HIS A 633 -20.42 -4.80 25.46
CA HIS A 633 -21.60 -4.89 26.33
C HIS A 633 -21.71 -3.68 27.27
N ARG A 634 -20.60 -3.21 27.85
CA ARG A 634 -20.60 -1.99 28.68
C ARG A 634 -20.95 -0.76 27.86
N VAL A 635 -20.40 -0.62 26.66
CA VAL A 635 -20.73 0.48 25.74
C VAL A 635 -22.25 0.49 25.48
N GLU A 636 -22.85 -0.64 25.15
CA GLU A 636 -24.28 -0.74 24.85
C GLU A 636 -25.21 -0.46 26.03
N THR A 637 -24.77 -0.76 27.25
CA THR A 637 -25.60 -0.70 28.47
C THR A 637 -25.36 0.54 29.33
N THR A 638 -24.20 1.18 29.20
CA THR A 638 -23.80 2.34 30.02
C THR A 638 -24.04 3.67 29.32
N LEU A 639 -24.15 3.66 27.99
CA LEU A 639 -24.50 4.87 27.25
C LEU A 639 -25.95 5.25 27.55
N ASP A 640 -26.13 6.47 28.03
CA ASP A 640 -27.44 7.09 28.06
C ASP A 640 -27.92 7.24 26.61
N LYS A 641 -29.01 6.53 26.27
CA LYS A 641 -29.63 6.57 24.94
C LYS A 641 -30.76 7.58 24.87
N SER A 642 -30.94 8.41 25.90
CA SER A 642 -31.95 9.46 25.94
C SER A 642 -31.39 10.80 25.46
N GLU A 643 -31.20 10.93 24.15
CA GLU A 643 -31.17 12.24 23.47
C GLU A 643 -31.96 12.18 22.16
#